data_AF-A0A3C1D1S5-F1
#
_entry.id   AF-A0A3C1D1S5-F1
#
_cell.length_a   1.000
_cell.length_b   1.000
_cell.length_c   1.000
_cell.angle_alpha   90.00
_cell.angle_beta   90.00
_cell.angle_gamma   90.00
#
_symmetry.space_group_name_H-M   'P 1'
#
loop_
_entity.id
_entity.type
_entity.pdbx_description
1 polymer ?
#
loop_
_entity_poly.entity_id
_entity_poly.type
_entity_poly.pdbx_seq_one_letter_code
_entity_poly.pdbx_strand_id
1 'polypeptide(L)'
;MKTRSSSYTPRHLAKDSRDTSRVIRVNAGISALAVTAGLAFALTSVGTPTTALASDVDVSASSVDATSNGGTSTQETPNSTATQSPAAPSVNSANAPDIASSQTSPEVPSDSQATPTNASEPQVNDQQASTSAQQSQSSATDDASTVATSPQSPESAPSVHCQAHVQDKGWQDEVSSSANQTEAATAGTTGQGKRVEAIRVSLVDANGNAIQNAIEYKAHVANQGWDASWSRDGQTAGTTGKTRAIEALKFRLLDEYSQLYDLFYRVHIQDYGWLDWTSNGDAAGSVGLGKRIEALQLLLRLKGSNESPTTGGNAYIEHSGISISSHVQNVGWQRNATANGQTSGTTGKGLRIEAISAKLGSGYDIDGGIEYRTYLQNSGWSSWVANGAVSGTTGRGLRVEAVQFALQGEIANAYDLYYRVHVANYGWMDWVLAGTDPNSISGTTDLSKRIEAIQLYMYKKDSTHKPSSGIGYVSAAGVSYSAQESNGTWKDSANGRVAGTTGKSIPLVAMRATLDPGENDITGGITYSVHLANIGWVDGQSNGAVAGKSLSTNNIQGVRISLSGTLARFFDVYYRVHSHNLGWLGWAKDGSSAGTSGLNLPAEAFEITLVPKGNAAPGNTSLAFYSEKTYYGQPTSTMNASQARVRNSAFSTPATPGGYCAMWVTNVVSNAGYGHYSGDACDLYRSYCTSSDLKQLKVGMIIAVSTHPHTYAGSIYGHVGIYIGNGLMRDSVYGYVRQISVKDWIAYYGATVRPKWGWLGNIKLA
;
A
#
# COMPACT_ATOMS: atom_id res chain seq x y z
N MET A 1 -74.71 -18.90 20.29
CA MET A 1 -75.03 -20.35 20.47
C MET A 1 -73.87 -21.20 19.97
N LYS A 2 -73.75 -22.45 20.44
CA LYS A 2 -72.80 -23.53 20.08
C LYS A 2 -71.67 -23.18 19.08
N THR A 3 -70.43 -23.15 19.60
CA THR A 3 -69.21 -23.25 18.80
C THR A 3 -69.14 -24.58 18.03
N ARG A 4 -68.53 -24.56 16.84
CA ARG A 4 -67.97 -25.74 16.18
C ARG A 4 -66.50 -25.47 15.88
N SER A 5 -65.60 -26.23 16.49
CA SER A 5 -64.21 -26.30 16.06
C SER A 5 -64.10 -27.22 14.85
N SER A 6 -63.35 -26.81 13.84
CA SER A 6 -62.91 -27.67 12.74
C SER A 6 -61.40 -27.54 12.59
N SER A 7 -60.66 -28.35 13.35
CA SER A 7 -59.21 -28.47 13.21
C SER A 7 -58.88 -29.15 11.87
N TYR A 8 -58.32 -28.39 10.93
CA TYR A 8 -57.76 -28.94 9.69
C TYR A 8 -56.30 -29.35 9.90
N THR A 9 -55.93 -30.54 9.44
CA THR A 9 -54.56 -31.09 9.57
C THR A 9 -53.99 -31.39 8.18
N PRO A 10 -52.91 -30.70 7.73
CA PRO A 10 -52.31 -30.96 6.43
C PRO A 10 -51.74 -32.38 6.29
N ARG A 11 -51.97 -33.00 5.13
CA ARG A 11 -51.45 -34.34 4.79
C ARG A 11 -49.98 -34.28 4.36
N HIS A 12 -49.05 -34.30 5.30
CA HIS A 12 -47.65 -34.69 5.04
C HIS A 12 -46.93 -35.33 6.25
N LEU A 13 -47.67 -35.78 7.26
CA LEU A 13 -47.13 -36.59 8.37
C LEU A 13 -47.62 -38.04 8.25
N ALA A 14 -47.07 -38.76 7.27
CA ALA A 14 -47.06 -40.21 7.24
C ALA A 14 -45.62 -40.69 7.50
N LYS A 15 -45.46 -41.68 8.38
CA LYS A 15 -44.14 -42.27 8.68
C LYS A 15 -43.61 -43.01 7.44
N ASP A 16 -42.30 -42.98 7.23
CA ASP A 16 -41.60 -44.27 7.19
C ASP A 16 -40.25 -44.14 7.91
N SER A 17 -39.90 -45.15 8.71
CA SER A 17 -38.71 -45.17 9.55
C SER A 17 -37.90 -46.41 9.22
N ARG A 18 -36.82 -46.24 8.44
CA ARG A 18 -35.90 -47.33 8.12
C ARG A 18 -34.47 -46.95 8.44
N ASP A 19 -33.98 -47.55 9.51
CA ASP A 19 -32.58 -47.58 9.89
C ASP A 19 -31.75 -48.28 8.79
N THR A 20 -30.63 -47.67 8.41
CA THR A 20 -29.51 -48.37 7.76
C THR A 20 -28.20 -47.64 8.10
N SER A 21 -27.57 -48.04 9.20
CA SER A 21 -26.26 -47.55 9.59
C SER A 21 -25.17 -47.82 8.54
N ARG A 22 -24.59 -46.78 7.95
CA ARG A 22 -23.23 -46.83 7.35
C ARG A 22 -22.43 -45.60 7.74
N VAL A 23 -21.37 -45.82 8.52
CA VAL A 23 -20.39 -44.78 8.89
C VAL A 23 -19.44 -44.57 7.73
N ILE A 24 -19.43 -43.35 7.17
CA ILE A 24 -18.34 -42.85 6.34
C ILE A 24 -17.93 -41.50 6.93
N ARG A 25 -16.75 -41.43 7.55
CA ARG A 25 -16.18 -40.16 8.03
C ARG A 25 -15.53 -39.43 6.86
N VAL A 26 -16.07 -38.28 6.48
CA VAL A 26 -15.36 -37.29 5.66
C VAL A 26 -15.26 -36.01 6.48
N ASN A 27 -14.03 -35.63 6.87
CA ASN A 27 -13.78 -34.39 7.59
C ASN A 27 -13.86 -33.21 6.61
N ALA A 28 -14.99 -32.50 6.60
CA ALA A 28 -15.12 -31.17 6.01
C ALA A 28 -15.09 -30.12 7.13
N GLY A 29 -14.10 -29.22 7.11
CA GLY A 29 -13.96 -28.18 8.13
C GLY A 29 -15.05 -27.11 8.01
N ILE A 30 -15.75 -26.84 9.12
CA ILE A 30 -16.80 -25.81 9.17
C ILE A 30 -16.18 -24.48 9.63
N SER A 31 -15.91 -23.58 8.69
CA SER A 31 -15.50 -22.21 8.99
C SER A 31 -16.68 -21.38 9.51
N ALA A 32 -16.81 -21.26 10.83
CA ALA A 32 -17.88 -20.48 11.47
C ALA A 32 -17.60 -18.97 11.34
N LEU A 33 -18.26 -18.30 10.40
CA LEU A 33 -18.16 -16.84 10.24
C LEU A 33 -19.12 -16.13 11.20
N ALA A 34 -18.63 -15.78 12.39
CA ALA A 34 -19.42 -15.08 13.42
C ALA A 34 -19.68 -13.62 13.01
N VAL A 35 -20.95 -13.29 12.73
CA VAL A 35 -21.40 -11.90 12.46
C VAL A 35 -21.76 -11.22 13.78
N THR A 36 -20.77 -10.59 14.42
CA THR A 36 -20.99 -9.82 15.66
C THR A 36 -21.67 -8.49 15.34
N ALA A 37 -22.98 -8.39 15.59
CA ALA A 37 -23.74 -7.15 15.42
C ALA A 37 -23.39 -6.14 16.54
N GLY A 38 -22.55 -5.15 16.24
CA GLY A 38 -22.18 -4.09 17.17
C GLY A 38 -23.34 -3.11 17.41
N LEU A 39 -24.01 -3.23 18.57
CA LEU A 39 -25.09 -2.34 18.97
C LEU A 39 -24.55 -1.16 19.81
N ALA A 40 -24.21 -0.06 19.14
CA ALA A 40 -23.70 1.14 19.82
C ALA A 40 -24.84 1.96 20.45
N PHE A 41 -25.03 1.82 21.77
CA PHE A 41 -25.92 2.68 22.54
C PHE A 41 -25.20 4.00 22.90
N ALA A 42 -25.78 5.15 22.51
CA ALA A 42 -25.26 6.45 22.89
C ALA A 42 -25.66 6.78 24.34
N LEU A 43 -24.69 6.74 25.26
CA LEU A 43 -24.88 7.22 26.63
C LEU A 43 -24.31 8.65 26.76
N THR A 44 -25.17 9.61 27.07
CA THR A 44 -24.77 10.98 27.39
C THR A 44 -24.32 11.09 28.84
N SER A 45 -23.01 11.08 29.09
CA SER A 45 -22.44 11.37 30.41
C SER A 45 -22.44 12.87 30.69
N VAL A 46 -23.18 13.31 31.71
CA VAL A 46 -23.11 14.68 32.24
C VAL A 46 -21.83 14.80 33.08
N GLY A 47 -20.98 15.76 32.74
CA GLY A 47 -19.72 15.98 33.44
C GLY A 47 -19.89 16.68 34.80
N THR A 48 -19.22 16.17 35.83
CA THR A 48 -18.89 16.90 37.06
C THR A 48 -17.43 16.62 37.43
N PRO A 49 -16.65 17.60 37.89
CA PRO A 49 -15.22 17.42 38.16
C PRO A 49 -14.98 16.90 39.59
N THR A 50 -14.29 15.77 39.73
CA THR A 50 -13.72 15.34 41.01
C THR A 50 -12.34 15.94 41.21
N THR A 51 -12.18 16.72 42.27
CA THR A 51 -10.89 17.28 42.72
C THR A 51 -9.89 16.18 43.07
N ALA A 52 -8.64 16.32 42.62
CA ALA A 52 -7.55 15.51 43.11
C ALA A 52 -7.15 15.97 44.52
N LEU A 53 -7.18 15.06 45.49
CA LEU A 53 -6.53 15.21 46.78
C LEU A 53 -5.25 14.36 46.76
N ALA A 54 -4.11 15.02 46.84
CA ALA A 54 -2.87 14.38 47.27
C ALA A 54 -2.82 14.39 48.82
N SER A 55 -2.17 13.38 49.40
CA SER A 55 -1.85 13.32 50.82
C SER A 55 -0.41 12.82 50.96
N ASP A 56 0.38 13.53 51.76
CA ASP A 56 1.83 13.37 51.88
C ASP A 56 2.27 12.08 52.57
N VAL A 57 3.58 11.79 52.52
CA VAL A 57 4.46 11.60 53.71
C VAL A 57 5.92 11.35 53.27
N ASP A 58 6.83 12.18 53.79
CA ASP A 58 8.26 11.99 54.12
C ASP A 58 9.30 11.30 53.19
N VAL A 59 10.61 11.58 53.28
CA VAL A 59 11.39 12.82 53.58
C VAL A 59 12.88 12.50 53.35
N SER A 60 13.67 13.40 52.74
CA SER A 60 15.14 13.52 52.92
C SER A 60 15.66 14.88 52.36
N ALA A 61 16.78 15.39 52.90
CA ALA A 61 17.45 16.63 52.46
C ALA A 61 18.22 16.45 51.12
N SER A 62 18.87 17.44 50.47
CA SER A 62 19.43 18.79 50.83
C SER A 62 19.77 19.57 49.54
N SER A 63 19.94 20.90 49.41
CA SER A 63 19.76 22.12 50.25
C SER A 63 20.13 23.37 49.39
N VAL A 64 20.18 24.59 49.97
CA VAL A 64 20.70 25.89 49.40
C VAL A 64 20.04 26.41 48.10
N ASP A 65 19.22 27.47 48.16
CA ASP A 65 19.55 28.92 48.00
C ASP A 65 19.21 29.44 46.58
N ALA A 66 18.84 30.70 46.32
CA ALA A 66 18.25 31.77 47.13
C ALA A 66 17.73 32.90 46.20
N THR A 67 16.80 33.76 46.67
CA THR A 67 16.42 35.09 46.09
C THR A 67 15.81 35.15 44.66
N SER A 68 15.05 36.18 44.23
CA SER A 68 14.14 37.13 44.92
C SER A 68 13.35 37.98 43.90
N ASN A 69 12.10 38.37 44.23
CA ASN A 69 11.28 39.46 43.65
C ASN A 69 10.90 39.38 42.14
N GLY A 70 9.82 40.03 41.67
CA GLY A 70 8.73 40.74 42.37
C GLY A 70 8.44 42.15 41.80
N GLY A 71 7.17 42.46 41.51
CA GLY A 71 6.71 43.74 40.92
C GLY A 71 6.55 43.67 39.38
N THR A 72 5.39 43.78 38.71
CA THR A 72 4.05 44.36 38.98
C THR A 72 3.91 45.86 38.70
N SER A 73 3.22 46.22 37.61
CA SER A 73 2.07 47.17 37.65
C SER A 73 1.29 47.29 36.31
N THR A 74 -0.04 47.46 36.47
CA THR A 74 -1.05 48.20 35.67
C THR A 74 -0.80 48.52 34.18
N GLN A 75 -1.68 48.18 33.21
CA GLN A 75 -3.14 48.43 33.08
C GLN A 75 -3.49 49.87 32.66
N GLU A 76 -3.91 50.09 31.41
CA GLU A 76 -5.25 50.63 31.05
C GLU A 76 -5.52 50.62 29.53
N THR A 77 -6.82 50.58 29.19
CA THR A 77 -7.45 50.73 27.86
C THR A 77 -8.35 51.98 27.92
N PRO A 78 -8.92 52.59 26.83
CA PRO A 78 -9.32 51.92 25.58
C PRO A 78 -9.35 52.79 24.28
N ASN A 79 -9.94 52.16 23.24
CA ASN A 79 -10.97 52.73 22.33
C ASN A 79 -10.60 52.90 20.85
N SER A 80 -11.64 52.96 20.01
CA SER A 80 -11.60 52.73 18.55
C SER A 80 -12.02 53.95 17.72
N THR A 81 -11.73 53.92 16.41
CA THR A 81 -12.65 54.17 15.27
C THR A 81 -11.85 54.09 13.94
N ALA A 82 -12.52 53.83 12.81
CA ALA A 82 -11.88 53.64 11.49
C ALA A 82 -12.42 54.61 10.41
N THR A 83 -11.61 54.90 9.38
CA THR A 83 -11.98 55.65 8.16
C THR A 83 -11.25 55.08 6.92
N GLN A 84 -11.68 55.43 5.70
CA GLN A 84 -11.32 54.80 4.42
C GLN A 84 -10.54 55.73 3.45
N SER A 85 -9.72 55.15 2.54
CA SER A 85 -9.36 55.65 1.18
C SER A 85 -8.68 57.04 1.02
N PRO A 86 -8.01 57.41 -0.12
CA PRO A 86 -8.28 57.06 -1.54
C PRO A 86 -7.02 56.66 -2.38
N ALA A 87 -6.97 56.94 -3.69
CA ALA A 87 -6.06 56.30 -4.68
C ALA A 87 -5.51 57.23 -5.81
N ALA A 88 -4.45 56.74 -6.50
CA ALA A 88 -3.88 57.12 -7.83
C ALA A 88 -3.25 58.54 -8.01
N PRO A 89 -2.14 58.69 -8.79
CA PRO A 89 -2.16 58.87 -10.27
C PRO A 89 -0.90 58.29 -11.02
N SER A 90 -0.51 58.72 -12.23
CA SER A 90 -1.05 58.22 -13.53
C SER A 90 -0.23 58.62 -14.80
N VAL A 91 0.06 57.64 -15.69
CA VAL A 91 0.33 57.67 -17.18
C VAL A 91 1.55 58.38 -17.85
N ASN A 92 2.15 57.67 -18.82
CA ASN A 92 2.48 58.07 -20.24
C ASN A 92 2.87 56.76 -21.00
N SER A 93 2.32 56.34 -22.15
CA SER A 93 2.14 56.93 -23.51
C SER A 93 3.42 56.95 -24.38
N ALA A 94 3.44 56.56 -25.67
CA ALA A 94 2.55 55.76 -26.54
C ALA A 94 3.23 55.49 -27.92
N ASN A 95 2.88 54.42 -28.67
CA ASN A 95 2.71 54.38 -30.15
C ASN A 95 2.41 52.97 -30.74
N ALA A 96 1.62 52.93 -31.83
CA ALA A 96 1.15 51.78 -32.65
C ALA A 96 0.71 52.32 -34.05
N PRO A 97 0.02 51.62 -35.00
CA PRO A 97 -0.50 50.22 -35.09
C PRO A 97 0.00 49.52 -36.39
N ASP A 98 -0.66 48.73 -37.29
CA ASP A 98 -2.01 48.11 -37.57
C ASP A 98 -1.78 47.08 -38.75
N ILE A 99 -2.63 46.13 -39.22
CA ILE A 99 -3.76 45.30 -38.70
C ILE A 99 -4.01 44.10 -39.67
N ALA A 100 -4.27 42.87 -39.18
CA ALA A 100 -4.75 41.67 -39.95
C ALA A 100 -5.22 40.56 -38.96
N SER A 101 -6.14 39.58 -39.14
CA SER A 101 -7.02 39.03 -40.22
C SER A 101 -6.39 38.09 -41.29
N SER A 102 -7.05 37.06 -41.88
CA SER A 102 -8.18 36.15 -41.54
C SER A 102 -8.34 35.09 -42.70
N GLN A 103 -9.01 33.93 -42.67
CA GLN A 103 -9.90 33.20 -41.73
C GLN A 103 -10.08 31.69 -42.15
N THR A 104 -10.80 30.89 -41.33
CA THR A 104 -11.59 29.66 -41.66
C THR A 104 -10.95 28.31 -42.07
N SER A 105 -11.62 27.22 -41.67
CA SER A 105 -11.41 25.78 -42.02
C SER A 105 -12.41 25.32 -43.14
N PRO A 106 -12.45 24.07 -43.68
CA PRO A 106 -12.75 22.82 -42.92
C PRO A 106 -12.21 21.44 -43.46
N GLU A 107 -12.49 20.38 -42.66
CA GLU A 107 -12.72 18.95 -43.01
C GLU A 107 -11.62 18.00 -43.55
N VAL A 108 -11.86 16.68 -43.34
CA VAL A 108 -10.96 15.51 -43.53
C VAL A 108 -11.81 14.23 -43.68
N PRO A 109 -11.37 13.16 -44.40
CA PRO A 109 -11.01 11.90 -43.69
C PRO A 109 -10.03 10.93 -44.42
N SER A 110 -9.53 9.91 -43.68
CA SER A 110 -9.08 8.56 -44.15
C SER A 110 -7.82 8.48 -45.06
N ASP A 111 -6.98 7.42 -45.11
CA ASP A 111 -6.88 6.13 -44.39
C ASP A 111 -5.38 5.65 -44.47
N SER A 112 -4.86 4.44 -44.14
CA SER A 112 -5.42 3.12 -43.79
C SER A 112 -4.44 2.21 -42.98
N GLN A 113 -4.66 0.90 -43.01
CA GLN A 113 -3.89 -0.23 -42.45
C GLN A 113 -2.69 -0.64 -43.38
N ALA A 114 -1.79 -1.60 -43.12
CA ALA A 114 -1.79 -2.73 -42.17
C ALA A 114 -0.38 -3.29 -41.86
N THR A 115 -0.20 -3.91 -40.68
CA THR A 115 0.76 -5.01 -40.43
C THR A 115 0.29 -6.31 -41.10
N PRO A 116 1.17 -7.26 -41.49
CA PRO A 116 1.58 -8.31 -40.52
C PRO A 116 2.91 -9.08 -40.80
N THR A 117 3.37 -9.83 -39.77
CA THR A 117 4.10 -11.14 -39.85
C THR A 117 5.49 -11.20 -40.55
N ASN A 118 6.36 -12.19 -40.33
CA ASN A 118 6.66 -13.12 -39.21
C ASN A 118 7.94 -13.92 -39.58
N ALA A 119 8.45 -14.73 -38.65
CA ALA A 119 9.29 -15.92 -38.86
C ALA A 119 10.78 -15.75 -39.25
N SER A 120 11.62 -16.20 -38.30
CA SER A 120 12.72 -17.16 -38.51
C SER A 120 14.05 -16.73 -39.15
N GLU A 121 15.08 -16.70 -38.28
CA GLU A 121 16.31 -17.52 -38.34
C GLU A 121 16.39 -18.58 -39.47
N PRO A 122 17.59 -18.82 -40.05
CA PRO A 122 18.74 -19.28 -39.26
C PRO A 122 20.12 -18.66 -39.57
N GLN A 123 21.10 -19.08 -38.75
CA GLN A 123 22.54 -18.84 -38.93
C GLN A 123 23.09 -19.49 -40.22
N VAL A 124 24.28 -19.05 -40.66
CA VAL A 124 25.54 -19.83 -40.71
C VAL A 124 26.64 -19.01 -41.42
N ASN A 125 27.88 -19.15 -40.93
CA ASN A 125 29.24 -19.01 -41.52
C ASN A 125 29.43 -18.39 -42.95
N ASP A 126 30.58 -17.83 -43.34
CA ASP A 126 31.90 -17.62 -42.69
C ASP A 126 32.72 -16.63 -43.54
N GLN A 127 33.88 -16.19 -43.03
CA GLN A 127 35.04 -15.74 -43.84
C GLN A 127 34.84 -14.50 -44.75
N GLN A 128 35.88 -13.82 -45.26
CA GLN A 128 37.27 -13.59 -44.82
C GLN A 128 37.84 -12.43 -45.66
N ALA A 129 38.92 -11.80 -45.19
CA ALA A 129 39.81 -10.92 -45.98
C ALA A 129 39.17 -9.64 -46.58
N SER A 130 39.47 -8.46 -46.00
CA SER A 130 40.56 -7.58 -46.50
C SER A 130 40.02 -6.40 -47.33
N THR A 131 40.76 -5.33 -47.67
CA THR A 131 42.20 -4.99 -47.55
C THR A 131 42.40 -3.56 -46.99
N SER A 132 43.68 -3.16 -46.80
CA SER A 132 44.20 -1.78 -46.98
C SER A 132 43.46 -0.64 -46.24
N ALA A 133 43.90 -0.16 -45.07
CA ALA A 133 45.22 0.40 -44.71
C ALA A 133 45.60 1.67 -45.48
N GLN A 134 46.04 2.69 -44.73
CA GLN A 134 46.96 3.71 -45.25
C GLN A 134 48.01 4.02 -44.17
N GLN A 135 49.27 3.89 -44.55
CA GLN A 135 50.45 3.96 -43.70
C GLN A 135 51.15 5.32 -43.93
N SER A 136 51.80 5.87 -42.91
CA SER A 136 52.66 7.05 -43.04
C SER A 136 53.86 6.87 -42.12
N GLN A 137 55.06 6.90 -42.69
CA GLN A 137 56.29 6.47 -42.00
C GLN A 137 57.50 7.28 -42.50
N SER A 138 58.16 7.96 -41.57
CA SER A 138 59.52 8.52 -41.67
C SER A 138 59.89 9.04 -40.25
N SER A 139 61.15 9.05 -39.79
CA SER A 139 62.45 8.62 -40.32
C SER A 139 63.25 7.90 -39.22
N ALA A 140 64.38 7.27 -39.54
CA ALA A 140 65.32 6.72 -38.56
C ALA A 140 66.78 7.04 -38.93
N THR A 141 67.63 7.24 -37.92
CA THR A 141 69.10 7.15 -37.99
C THR A 141 69.68 6.77 -36.63
N ASP A 142 70.04 5.49 -36.50
CA ASP A 142 71.31 4.92 -36.01
C ASP A 142 71.93 5.23 -34.62
N ASP A 143 72.37 4.11 -34.04
CA ASP A 143 73.59 3.85 -33.24
C ASP A 143 73.67 4.24 -31.75
N ALA A 144 73.36 3.25 -30.89
CA ALA A 144 74.19 2.91 -29.72
C ALA A 144 73.92 1.45 -29.29
N SER A 145 74.93 0.58 -29.36
CA SER A 145 74.80 -0.84 -28.97
C SER A 145 74.81 -1.04 -27.44
N THR A 146 73.78 -1.70 -26.90
CA THR A 146 73.82 -2.30 -25.56
C THR A 146 73.27 -3.73 -25.59
N VAL A 147 73.93 -4.61 -24.84
CA VAL A 147 73.84 -6.08 -24.93
C VAL A 147 72.40 -6.61 -24.82
N ALA A 148 71.90 -7.22 -25.89
CA ALA A 148 70.71 -8.06 -25.84
C ALA A 148 71.05 -9.44 -25.25
N THR A 149 70.82 -9.62 -23.95
CA THR A 149 70.88 -10.95 -23.32
C THR A 149 69.65 -11.75 -23.73
N SER A 150 69.85 -12.90 -24.39
CA SER A 150 68.75 -13.80 -24.78
C SER A 150 67.99 -14.32 -23.56
N PRO A 151 66.66 -14.55 -23.66
CA PRO A 151 65.91 -15.21 -22.58
C PRO A 151 66.49 -16.59 -22.33
N GLN A 152 66.97 -16.83 -21.10
CA GLN A 152 67.50 -18.13 -20.69
C GLN A 152 66.39 -19.14 -20.37
N SER A 153 66.82 -20.38 -20.11
CA SER A 153 66.01 -21.56 -19.76
C SER A 153 64.89 -21.30 -18.74
N PRO A 154 63.83 -22.14 -18.72
CA PRO A 154 62.70 -22.03 -17.77
C PRO A 154 63.06 -22.34 -16.30
N GLU A 155 64.31 -22.16 -15.89
CA GLU A 155 64.85 -22.48 -14.57
C GLU A 155 64.97 -21.24 -13.67
N SER A 156 64.72 -20.03 -14.20
CA SER A 156 64.88 -18.74 -13.51
C SER A 156 63.55 -18.04 -13.17
N ALA A 157 62.48 -18.78 -12.89
CA ALA A 157 61.15 -18.21 -12.62
C ALA A 157 61.02 -17.64 -11.18
N PRO A 158 60.45 -16.43 -11.00
CA PRO A 158 60.26 -15.84 -9.67
C PRO A 158 59.21 -16.59 -8.85
N SER A 159 59.22 -16.38 -7.52
CA SER A 159 58.21 -16.89 -6.60
C SER A 159 57.52 -15.79 -5.80
N VAL A 160 56.22 -15.95 -5.58
CA VAL A 160 55.48 -15.17 -4.58
C VAL A 160 55.68 -15.80 -3.20
N HIS A 161 56.00 -14.98 -2.20
CA HIS A 161 56.26 -15.37 -0.82
C HIS A 161 55.23 -14.70 0.10
N CYS A 162 54.70 -15.41 1.09
CA CYS A 162 53.64 -14.90 1.97
C CYS A 162 53.80 -15.37 3.43
N GLN A 163 53.58 -14.45 4.37
CA GLN A 163 53.39 -14.72 5.79
C GLN A 163 52.02 -14.21 6.25
N ALA A 164 51.40 -14.92 7.21
CA ALA A 164 50.18 -14.50 7.88
C ALA A 164 50.40 -14.41 9.40
N HIS A 165 49.89 -13.34 10.01
CA HIS A 165 49.77 -13.22 11.47
C HIS A 165 48.41 -13.78 11.90
N VAL A 166 48.41 -14.89 12.63
CA VAL A 166 47.19 -15.58 13.06
C VAL A 166 46.97 -15.43 14.57
N GLN A 167 45.70 -15.27 14.94
CA GLN A 167 45.23 -15.17 16.31
C GLN A 167 45.84 -16.28 17.21
N ASP A 168 46.39 -15.87 18.36
CA ASP A 168 47.08 -16.71 19.34
C ASP A 168 48.10 -17.70 18.72
N LYS A 169 48.72 -17.29 17.61
CA LYS A 169 49.91 -17.92 17.00
C LYS A 169 51.01 -16.90 16.65
N GLY A 170 50.63 -15.65 16.33
CA GLY A 170 51.57 -14.64 15.84
C GLY A 170 51.85 -14.82 14.35
N TRP A 171 52.97 -14.29 13.87
CA TRP A 171 53.47 -14.56 12.52
C TRP A 171 53.81 -16.04 12.36
N GLN A 172 53.19 -16.70 11.39
CA GLN A 172 53.56 -18.06 10.97
C GLN A 172 54.76 -18.04 10.00
N ASP A 173 55.35 -19.22 9.79
CA ASP A 173 56.40 -19.45 8.80
C ASP A 173 55.99 -18.97 7.40
N GLU A 174 56.98 -18.61 6.59
CA GLU A 174 56.76 -18.15 5.22
C GLU A 174 56.46 -19.33 4.28
N VAL A 175 55.46 -19.13 3.42
CA VAL A 175 55.10 -20.06 2.34
C VAL A 175 55.31 -19.39 1.00
N SER A 176 55.72 -20.15 -0.01
CA SER A 176 55.98 -19.62 -1.34
C SER A 176 55.45 -20.50 -2.47
N SER A 177 55.32 -19.91 -3.66
CA SER A 177 54.91 -20.57 -4.89
C SER A 177 55.63 -19.92 -6.08
N SER A 178 56.40 -20.71 -6.82
CA SER A 178 57.11 -20.28 -8.04
C SER A 178 56.17 -20.25 -9.24
N ALA A 179 56.40 -19.34 -10.20
CA ALA A 179 55.55 -19.22 -11.39
C ALA A 179 55.50 -20.49 -12.29
N ASN A 180 56.42 -21.43 -12.07
CA ASN A 180 56.45 -22.75 -12.71
C ASN A 180 55.67 -23.85 -11.94
N GLN A 181 55.21 -23.58 -10.72
CA GLN A 181 54.51 -24.55 -9.88
C GLN A 181 52.99 -24.51 -10.10
N THR A 182 52.34 -25.64 -9.89
CA THR A 182 50.87 -25.78 -9.87
C THR A 182 50.29 -25.76 -8.45
N GLU A 183 51.13 -25.89 -7.43
CA GLU A 183 50.73 -25.84 -6.02
C GLU A 183 50.74 -24.41 -5.45
N ALA A 184 49.72 -24.08 -4.66
CA ALA A 184 49.49 -22.76 -4.13
C ALA A 184 50.01 -22.59 -2.69
N ALA A 185 50.77 -21.52 -2.46
CA ALA A 185 51.28 -21.13 -1.15
C ALA A 185 50.10 -20.88 -0.19
N THR A 186 49.98 -21.68 0.87
CA THR A 186 48.84 -21.64 1.79
C THR A 186 49.24 -21.05 3.14
N ALA A 187 48.89 -19.79 3.39
CA ALA A 187 49.20 -19.09 4.64
C ALA A 187 48.00 -19.09 5.59
N GLY A 188 48.25 -19.17 6.90
CA GLY A 188 47.23 -19.15 7.95
C GLY A 188 46.81 -20.54 8.47
N THR A 189 45.53 -20.72 8.82
CA THR A 189 44.98 -21.95 9.42
C THR A 189 43.58 -22.30 8.94
N THR A 190 43.45 -23.27 8.04
CA THR A 190 42.16 -23.84 7.61
C THR A 190 41.43 -24.53 8.77
N GLY A 191 40.18 -24.14 9.06
CA GLY A 191 39.27 -24.88 9.95
C GLY A 191 39.60 -24.87 11.44
N GLN A 192 40.58 -24.07 11.88
CA GLN A 192 40.99 -23.98 13.30
C GLN A 192 40.25 -22.89 14.09
N GLY A 193 39.30 -22.18 13.48
CA GLY A 193 38.50 -21.14 14.13
C GLY A 193 39.24 -19.83 14.41
N LYS A 194 40.51 -19.70 13.99
CA LYS A 194 41.39 -18.56 14.25
C LYS A 194 41.38 -17.59 13.07
N ARG A 195 41.34 -16.28 13.36
CA ARG A 195 41.45 -15.22 12.35
C ARG A 195 42.90 -14.99 11.91
N VAL A 196 43.08 -14.64 10.63
CA VAL A 196 44.23 -13.85 10.17
C VAL A 196 43.98 -12.39 10.60
N GLU A 197 45.01 -11.73 11.13
CA GLU A 197 44.96 -10.34 11.61
C GLU A 197 45.81 -9.38 10.76
N ALA A 198 46.92 -9.88 10.22
CA ALA A 198 47.83 -9.16 9.32
C ALA A 198 48.48 -10.12 8.31
N ILE A 199 48.99 -9.60 7.18
CA ILE A 199 49.79 -10.36 6.21
C ILE A 199 51.01 -9.57 5.73
N ARG A 200 51.97 -10.30 5.14
CA ARG A 200 53.08 -9.77 4.33
C ARG A 200 53.19 -10.62 3.07
N VAL A 201 53.45 -9.99 1.93
CA VAL A 201 53.69 -10.67 0.65
C VAL A 201 54.80 -9.95 -0.13
N SER A 202 55.67 -10.72 -0.78
CA SER A 202 56.75 -10.22 -1.65
C SER A 202 56.88 -11.13 -2.88
N LEU A 203 57.60 -10.65 -3.90
CA LEU A 203 58.18 -11.51 -4.94
C LEU A 203 59.69 -11.61 -4.72
N VAL A 204 60.26 -12.78 -5.02
CA VAL A 204 61.71 -12.99 -5.06
C VAL A 204 62.16 -13.53 -6.42
N ASP A 205 63.41 -13.26 -6.79
CA ASP A 205 64.05 -13.85 -7.97
C ASP A 205 64.41 -15.32 -7.74
N ALA A 206 64.90 -15.99 -8.78
CA ALA A 206 65.32 -17.40 -8.70
C ALA A 206 66.54 -17.66 -7.79
N ASN A 207 67.21 -16.60 -7.29
CA ASN A 207 68.30 -16.69 -6.32
C ASN A 207 67.82 -16.41 -4.88
N GLY A 208 66.53 -16.06 -4.69
CA GLY A 208 65.94 -15.67 -3.40
C GLY A 208 66.09 -14.19 -3.05
N ASN A 209 66.53 -13.33 -3.96
CA ASN A 209 66.61 -11.88 -3.74
C ASN A 209 65.22 -11.25 -3.81
N ALA A 210 64.86 -10.38 -2.85
CA ALA A 210 63.58 -9.67 -2.86
C ALA A 210 63.49 -8.65 -4.00
N ILE A 211 62.55 -8.86 -4.93
CA ILE A 211 62.30 -7.97 -6.06
C ILE A 211 61.59 -6.72 -5.55
N GLN A 212 62.10 -5.54 -5.92
CA GLN A 212 61.55 -4.25 -5.51
C GLN A 212 60.52 -3.74 -6.52
N ASN A 213 59.50 -3.05 -6.03
CA ASN A 213 58.36 -2.53 -6.77
C ASN A 213 57.59 -3.62 -7.54
N ALA A 214 57.46 -4.82 -6.97
CA ALA A 214 56.93 -5.99 -7.68
C ALA A 214 55.45 -6.30 -7.36
N ILE A 215 55.02 -6.10 -6.10
CA ILE A 215 53.66 -6.44 -5.67
C ILE A 215 53.09 -5.47 -4.62
N GLU A 216 51.83 -5.11 -4.83
CA GLU A 216 51.01 -4.35 -3.89
C GLU A 216 49.78 -5.14 -3.41
N TYR A 217 49.41 -4.94 -2.15
CA TYR A 217 48.26 -5.59 -1.53
C TYR A 217 47.66 -4.74 -0.42
N LYS A 218 46.41 -5.03 -0.06
CA LYS A 218 45.75 -4.42 1.10
C LYS A 218 44.69 -5.31 1.71
N ALA A 219 44.45 -5.11 3.01
CA ALA A 219 43.44 -5.83 3.78
C ALA A 219 42.18 -4.99 3.94
N HIS A 220 41.02 -5.66 3.99
CA HIS A 220 39.81 -5.14 4.64
C HIS A 220 39.79 -5.67 6.08
N VAL A 221 39.92 -4.78 7.05
CA VAL A 221 40.08 -5.11 8.47
C VAL A 221 38.77 -4.84 9.22
N ALA A 222 38.31 -5.80 10.02
CA ALA A 222 37.06 -5.69 10.76
C ALA A 222 37.05 -4.45 11.69
N ASN A 223 36.05 -3.57 11.51
CA ASN A 223 35.92 -2.26 12.19
C ASN A 223 37.08 -1.29 11.86
N GLN A 224 37.48 -1.25 10.58
CA GLN A 224 38.55 -0.39 10.04
C GLN A 224 38.46 -0.22 8.51
N GLY A 225 38.02 -1.26 7.81
CA GLY A 225 37.83 -1.25 6.36
C GLY A 225 39.06 -1.60 5.56
N TRP A 226 38.97 -1.32 4.26
CA TRP A 226 40.11 -1.39 3.35
C TRP A 226 41.21 -0.42 3.80
N ASP A 227 42.43 -0.93 3.99
CA ASP A 227 43.58 -0.10 4.31
C ASP A 227 43.71 1.07 3.29
N ALA A 228 43.93 2.28 3.81
CA ALA A 228 43.86 3.53 3.05
C ALA A 228 44.98 3.68 2.00
N SER A 229 46.05 2.90 2.14
CA SER A 229 47.16 2.78 1.20
C SER A 229 47.45 1.31 0.94
N TRP A 230 48.00 1.00 -0.24
CA TRP A 230 48.50 -0.34 -0.53
C TRP A 230 49.82 -0.57 0.21
N SER A 231 49.95 -1.71 0.89
CA SER A 231 51.24 -2.23 1.34
C SER A 231 51.99 -2.82 0.16
N ARG A 232 53.32 -2.67 0.14
CA ARG A 232 54.18 -3.12 -0.96
C ARG A 232 55.32 -4.02 -0.45
N ASP A 233 55.75 -4.98 -1.25
CA ASP A 233 56.99 -5.79 -1.08
C ASP A 233 57.41 -6.07 0.39
N GLY A 234 56.73 -7.00 1.05
CA GLY A 234 57.00 -7.43 2.43
C GLY A 234 56.48 -6.52 3.56
N GLN A 235 55.89 -5.35 3.26
CA GLN A 235 55.22 -4.52 4.26
C GLN A 235 54.01 -5.21 4.91
N THR A 236 53.60 -4.73 6.08
CA THR A 236 52.48 -5.34 6.83
C THR A 236 51.15 -4.70 6.47
N ALA A 237 50.27 -5.45 5.80
CA ALA A 237 48.86 -5.11 5.62
C ALA A 237 48.03 -5.69 6.77
N GLY A 238 46.90 -5.06 7.13
CA GLY A 238 46.13 -5.42 8.31
C GLY A 238 46.73 -4.90 9.64
N THR A 239 46.46 -5.56 10.76
CA THR A 239 46.90 -5.08 12.08
C THR A 239 47.33 -6.21 13.02
N THR A 240 48.49 -6.09 13.66
CA THR A 240 48.90 -6.96 14.77
C THR A 240 48.45 -6.37 16.12
N GLY A 241 48.18 -7.23 17.11
CA GLY A 241 47.88 -6.84 18.50
C GLY A 241 46.53 -6.14 18.76
N LYS A 242 45.84 -5.64 17.73
CA LYS A 242 44.54 -4.94 17.87
C LYS A 242 43.31 -5.85 17.96
N THR A 243 43.49 -7.17 17.90
CA THR A 243 42.42 -8.20 17.90
C THR A 243 41.41 -8.13 16.73
N ARG A 244 41.72 -7.38 15.67
CA ARG A 244 40.90 -7.26 14.46
C ARG A 244 41.23 -8.38 13.47
N ALA A 245 40.21 -8.91 12.80
CA ALA A 245 40.38 -9.86 11.70
C ALA A 245 40.56 -9.12 10.37
N ILE A 246 41.25 -9.75 9.42
CA ILE A 246 41.04 -9.45 8.00
C ILE A 246 39.79 -10.20 7.54
N GLU A 247 38.95 -9.55 6.74
CA GLU A 247 37.70 -10.10 6.18
C GLU A 247 37.76 -10.24 4.65
N ALA A 248 38.51 -9.36 3.97
CA ALA A 248 38.79 -9.42 2.54
C ALA A 248 40.22 -8.93 2.19
N LEU A 249 40.71 -9.29 1.00
CA LEU A 249 42.05 -9.01 0.49
C LEU A 249 42.03 -8.62 -1.00
N LYS A 250 43.05 -7.87 -1.43
CA LYS A 250 43.37 -7.59 -2.85
C LYS A 250 44.89 -7.67 -3.03
N PHE A 251 45.36 -8.22 -4.16
CA PHE A 251 46.78 -8.27 -4.54
C PHE A 251 46.94 -7.90 -6.02
N ARG A 252 47.90 -7.05 -6.37
CA ARG A 252 48.26 -6.72 -7.76
C ARG A 252 49.77 -6.77 -7.96
N LEU A 253 50.19 -7.37 -9.07
CA LEU A 253 51.57 -7.23 -9.56
C LEU A 253 51.75 -5.84 -10.18
N LEU A 254 53.00 -5.37 -10.19
CA LEU A 254 53.42 -4.08 -10.75
C LEU A 254 54.37 -4.28 -11.94
N ASP A 255 54.66 -3.17 -12.64
CA ASP A 255 55.71 -3.02 -13.65
C ASP A 255 55.80 -4.20 -14.65
N GLU A 256 56.99 -4.74 -14.90
CA GLU A 256 57.24 -5.87 -15.80
C GLU A 256 56.54 -7.18 -15.34
N TYR A 257 56.39 -7.38 -14.03
CA TYR A 257 55.75 -8.57 -13.47
C TYR A 257 54.25 -8.63 -13.80
N SER A 258 53.57 -7.48 -13.87
CA SER A 258 52.17 -7.38 -14.31
C SER A 258 51.97 -7.75 -15.79
N GLN A 259 53.01 -7.62 -16.61
CA GLN A 259 53.01 -7.92 -18.05
C GLN A 259 53.34 -9.39 -18.34
N LEU A 260 54.21 -9.99 -17.52
CA LEU A 260 54.72 -11.36 -17.70
C LEU A 260 53.94 -12.43 -16.92
N TYR A 261 53.27 -12.05 -15.82
CA TYR A 261 52.62 -12.98 -14.90
C TYR A 261 51.19 -12.56 -14.56
N ASP A 262 50.44 -13.54 -14.04
CA ASP A 262 49.17 -13.38 -13.34
C ASP A 262 49.32 -13.93 -11.92
N LEU A 263 48.80 -13.21 -10.93
CA LEU A 263 48.75 -13.65 -9.54
C LEU A 263 47.33 -14.04 -9.18
N PHE A 264 47.10 -15.35 -9.02
CA PHE A 264 45.84 -15.92 -8.58
C PHE A 264 45.82 -16.08 -7.06
N TYR A 265 44.68 -15.81 -6.45
CA TYR A 265 44.48 -15.98 -5.02
C TYR A 265 43.04 -16.33 -4.65
N ARG A 266 42.88 -16.93 -3.46
CA ARG A 266 41.59 -17.16 -2.80
C ARG A 266 41.77 -17.21 -1.29
N VAL A 267 40.66 -17.21 -0.56
CA VAL A 267 40.66 -17.19 0.91
C VAL A 267 39.67 -18.20 1.49
N HIS A 268 39.99 -18.70 2.69
CA HIS A 268 39.11 -19.51 3.51
C HIS A 268 38.48 -18.61 4.57
N ILE A 269 37.17 -18.37 4.48
CA ILE A 269 36.45 -17.54 5.47
C ILE A 269 35.62 -18.39 6.43
N GLN A 270 35.43 -17.86 7.63
CA GLN A 270 34.59 -18.45 8.66
C GLN A 270 33.20 -18.85 8.11
N ASP A 271 32.75 -20.05 8.45
CA ASP A 271 31.43 -20.64 8.14
C ASP A 271 31.13 -20.93 6.64
N TYR A 272 31.95 -20.45 5.69
CA TYR A 272 31.80 -20.76 4.25
C TYR A 272 32.89 -21.70 3.71
N GLY A 273 34.09 -21.68 4.30
CA GLY A 273 35.24 -22.43 3.78
C GLY A 273 36.02 -21.68 2.71
N TRP A 274 36.68 -22.40 1.80
CA TRP A 274 37.39 -21.82 0.66
C TRP A 274 36.42 -21.23 -0.36
N LEU A 275 36.60 -19.96 -0.70
CA LEU A 275 35.90 -19.29 -1.80
C LEU A 275 36.54 -19.64 -3.17
N ASP A 276 35.90 -19.18 -4.25
CA ASP A 276 36.43 -19.29 -5.61
C ASP A 276 37.77 -18.55 -5.78
N TRP A 277 38.50 -18.86 -6.85
CA TRP A 277 39.70 -18.11 -7.24
C TRP A 277 39.37 -16.74 -7.84
N THR A 278 40.29 -15.80 -7.65
CA THR A 278 40.32 -14.50 -8.31
C THR A 278 41.77 -14.11 -8.62
N SER A 279 42.03 -12.94 -9.21
CA SER A 279 43.38 -12.53 -9.60
C SER A 279 43.58 -11.00 -9.69
N ASN A 280 44.84 -10.58 -9.74
CA ASN A 280 45.29 -9.29 -10.31
C ASN A 280 44.57 -8.00 -9.86
N GLY A 281 44.11 -7.92 -8.61
CA GLY A 281 43.55 -6.72 -8.01
C GLY A 281 42.07 -6.81 -7.67
N ASP A 282 41.38 -7.86 -8.12
CA ASP A 282 40.02 -8.19 -7.70
C ASP A 282 39.98 -8.62 -6.22
N ALA A 283 38.81 -8.54 -5.60
CA ALA A 283 38.69 -8.82 -4.17
C ALA A 283 38.55 -10.33 -3.90
N ALA A 284 39.10 -10.79 -2.77
CA ALA A 284 38.86 -12.12 -2.23
C ALA A 284 38.39 -12.01 -0.77
N GLY A 285 37.33 -12.74 -0.38
CA GLY A 285 36.79 -12.75 0.99
C GLY A 285 35.39 -12.17 1.09
N SER A 286 35.11 -11.42 2.15
CA SER A 286 33.80 -10.77 2.33
C SER A 286 33.88 -9.40 2.99
N VAL A 287 32.90 -8.56 2.69
CA VAL A 287 32.66 -7.28 3.38
C VAL A 287 31.23 -7.26 3.89
N GLY A 288 31.04 -6.78 5.12
CA GLY A 288 29.71 -6.62 5.73
C GLY A 288 28.99 -7.90 6.15
N LEU A 289 29.60 -9.09 6.00
CA LEU A 289 29.15 -10.33 6.62
C LEU A 289 29.69 -10.54 8.05
N GLY A 290 30.72 -9.79 8.47
CA GLY A 290 31.39 -9.99 9.76
C GLY A 290 32.17 -11.32 9.84
N LYS A 291 32.77 -11.76 8.73
CA LYS A 291 33.44 -13.06 8.61
C LYS A 291 34.95 -12.88 8.42
N ARG A 292 35.70 -13.37 9.41
CA ARG A 292 37.16 -13.48 9.34
C ARG A 292 37.62 -14.37 8.19
N ILE A 293 38.75 -14.03 7.59
CA ILE A 293 39.64 -14.96 6.90
C ILE A 293 40.37 -15.81 7.96
N GLU A 294 40.47 -17.10 7.72
CA GLU A 294 41.25 -18.05 8.54
C GLU A 294 42.53 -18.52 7.81
N ALA A 295 42.50 -18.59 6.48
CA ALA A 295 43.66 -18.89 5.63
C ALA A 295 43.54 -18.22 4.25
N LEU A 296 44.66 -18.05 3.55
CA LEU A 296 44.71 -17.59 2.16
C LEU A 296 45.61 -18.48 1.31
N GLN A 297 45.33 -18.54 0.01
CA GLN A 297 46.14 -19.22 -1.00
C GLN A 297 46.58 -18.23 -2.08
N LEU A 298 47.86 -18.30 -2.48
CA LEU A 298 48.43 -17.55 -3.61
C LEU A 298 49.12 -18.50 -4.59
N LEU A 299 48.99 -18.22 -5.88
CA LEU A 299 49.62 -18.95 -6.97
C LEU A 299 50.05 -17.94 -8.05
N LEU A 300 51.35 -17.80 -8.27
CA LEU A 300 51.90 -17.02 -9.38
C LEU A 300 51.94 -17.91 -10.63
N ARG A 301 51.60 -17.40 -11.80
CA ARG A 301 51.65 -18.13 -13.08
C ARG A 301 52.14 -17.22 -14.21
N LEU A 302 52.81 -17.77 -15.22
CA LEU A 302 53.05 -17.03 -16.47
C LEU A 302 51.72 -16.62 -17.11
N LYS A 303 51.67 -15.40 -17.65
CA LYS A 303 50.45 -14.81 -18.23
C LYS A 303 49.98 -15.64 -19.42
N GLY A 304 48.71 -16.03 -19.42
CA GLY A 304 48.15 -16.93 -20.45
C GLY A 304 48.54 -18.41 -20.31
N SER A 305 49.06 -18.85 -19.15
CA SER A 305 49.33 -20.27 -18.91
C SER A 305 48.06 -21.12 -18.83
N ASN A 306 48.01 -22.22 -19.58
CA ASN A 306 46.85 -23.12 -19.72
C ASN A 306 46.44 -23.87 -18.44
N GLU A 307 47.28 -23.89 -17.40
CA GLU A 307 46.99 -24.57 -16.11
C GLU A 307 46.61 -23.60 -14.99
N SER A 308 46.28 -22.35 -15.35
CA SER A 308 45.87 -21.33 -14.38
C SER A 308 44.50 -21.66 -13.75
N PRO A 309 44.27 -21.39 -12.45
CA PRO A 309 42.99 -21.66 -11.80
C PRO A 309 41.83 -20.91 -12.45
N THR A 310 40.70 -21.59 -12.64
CA THR A 310 39.46 -20.95 -13.09
C THR A 310 38.96 -19.99 -12.01
N THR A 311 38.85 -18.71 -12.34
CA THR A 311 38.27 -17.70 -11.45
C THR A 311 36.74 -17.84 -11.38
N GLY A 312 36.14 -17.45 -10.26
CA GLY A 312 34.71 -17.67 -10.00
C GLY A 312 34.03 -16.54 -9.23
N GLY A 313 32.72 -16.41 -9.46
CA GLY A 313 31.92 -15.29 -8.97
C GLY A 313 31.74 -15.21 -7.45
N ASN A 314 32.04 -16.28 -6.70
CA ASN A 314 31.92 -16.31 -5.24
C ASN A 314 33.24 -15.97 -4.52
N ALA A 315 34.29 -15.56 -5.25
CA ALA A 315 35.58 -15.20 -4.66
C ALA A 315 35.44 -14.02 -3.67
N TYR A 316 34.48 -13.12 -3.90
CA TYR A 316 34.16 -11.98 -3.04
C TYR A 316 32.66 -11.92 -2.74
N ILE A 317 32.31 -11.78 -1.46
CA ILE A 317 30.92 -11.61 -1.03
C ILE A 317 30.76 -10.22 -0.39
N GLU A 318 30.22 -9.27 -1.15
CA GLU A 318 29.82 -7.97 -0.64
C GLU A 318 28.41 -8.04 -0.07
N HIS A 319 28.27 -7.65 1.19
CA HIS A 319 27.01 -7.66 1.91
C HIS A 319 26.74 -6.29 2.53
N SER A 320 25.50 -5.82 2.44
CA SER A 320 25.11 -4.44 2.71
C SER A 320 25.26 -3.96 4.15
N GLY A 321 25.68 -4.79 5.12
CA GLY A 321 26.00 -4.39 6.50
C GLY A 321 24.82 -3.94 7.40
N ILE A 322 23.75 -3.42 6.81
CA ILE A 322 22.47 -3.10 7.46
C ILE A 322 21.57 -4.35 7.54
N SER A 323 20.66 -4.38 8.51
CA SER A 323 19.69 -5.47 8.68
C SER A 323 18.40 -5.00 9.34
N ILE A 324 17.29 -5.73 9.14
CA ILE A 324 15.99 -5.47 9.79
C ILE A 324 15.15 -6.75 9.97
N SER A 325 14.62 -6.95 11.18
CA SER A 325 13.56 -7.92 11.46
C SER A 325 12.25 -7.22 11.84
N SER A 326 11.15 -7.93 11.61
CA SER A 326 9.79 -7.51 11.87
C SER A 326 9.08 -8.56 12.75
N HIS A 327 8.37 -8.12 13.78
CA HIS A 327 7.41 -8.94 14.51
C HIS A 327 6.08 -8.94 13.76
N VAL A 328 5.74 -10.07 13.12
CA VAL A 328 4.52 -10.22 12.32
C VAL A 328 3.43 -10.94 13.11
N GLN A 329 2.20 -10.44 13.01
CA GLN A 329 1.02 -11.06 13.62
C GLN A 329 0.95 -12.57 13.34
N ASN A 330 0.71 -13.37 14.38
CA ASN A 330 0.58 -14.83 14.34
C ASN A 330 1.82 -15.59 13.78
N VAL A 331 2.96 -14.91 13.60
CA VAL A 331 4.22 -15.48 13.09
C VAL A 331 5.37 -15.24 14.07
N GLY A 332 5.37 -14.11 14.78
CA GLY A 332 6.45 -13.71 15.68
C GLY A 332 7.55 -12.91 14.98
N TRP A 333 8.72 -12.82 15.61
CA TRP A 333 9.91 -12.24 15.02
C TRP A 333 10.44 -13.13 13.88
N GLN A 334 10.60 -12.54 12.70
CA GLN A 334 11.18 -13.25 11.55
C GLN A 334 12.71 -13.25 11.60
N ARG A 335 13.35 -14.03 10.70
CA ARG A 335 14.79 -13.88 10.43
C ARG A 335 15.06 -12.46 9.90
N ASN A 336 16.22 -11.91 10.24
CA ASN A 336 16.66 -10.63 9.71
C ASN A 336 16.67 -10.67 8.17
N ALA A 337 16.10 -9.65 7.55
CA ALA A 337 16.50 -9.23 6.22
C ALA A 337 17.84 -8.50 6.34
N THR A 338 18.82 -8.79 5.49
CA THR A 338 20.20 -8.31 5.62
C THR A 338 20.80 -7.81 4.30
N ALA A 339 20.33 -8.33 3.16
CA ALA A 339 20.67 -7.79 1.85
C ALA A 339 19.80 -6.57 1.47
N ASN A 340 20.38 -5.62 0.74
CA ASN A 340 19.67 -4.53 0.07
C ASN A 340 18.45 -5.07 -0.71
N GLY A 341 17.26 -4.52 -0.44
CA GLY A 341 16.00 -4.94 -1.05
C GLY A 341 15.38 -6.24 -0.49
N GLN A 342 16.02 -6.92 0.46
CA GLN A 342 15.41 -8.09 1.08
C GLN A 342 14.20 -7.68 1.94
N THR A 343 13.08 -8.36 1.74
CA THR A 343 11.81 -8.05 2.42
C THR A 343 11.82 -8.56 3.86
N SER A 344 11.55 -7.67 4.81
CA SER A 344 11.16 -7.99 6.19
C SER A 344 9.64 -7.88 6.31
N GLY A 345 8.94 -8.80 6.96
CA GLY A 345 7.48 -8.87 7.01
C GLY A 345 6.86 -9.91 6.05
N THR A 346 5.63 -9.65 5.59
CA THR A 346 4.93 -10.45 4.57
C THR A 346 4.08 -9.56 3.67
N THR A 347 4.14 -9.71 2.35
CA THR A 347 3.26 -8.96 1.43
C THR A 347 1.95 -9.71 1.16
N GLY A 348 0.81 -9.01 1.19
CA GLY A 348 -0.48 -9.50 0.70
C GLY A 348 -1.15 -10.59 1.54
N LYS A 349 -0.51 -11.09 2.60
CA LYS A 349 -1.05 -12.14 3.48
C LYS A 349 -2.07 -11.65 4.52
N GLY A 350 -2.34 -10.34 4.57
CA GLY A 350 -3.28 -9.75 5.52
C GLY A 350 -2.74 -9.55 6.94
N LEU A 351 -1.49 -9.94 7.20
CA LEU A 351 -0.85 -9.87 8.52
C LEU A 351 -0.21 -8.49 8.73
N ARG A 352 -0.38 -7.91 9.93
CA ARG A 352 0.29 -6.67 10.34
C ARG A 352 1.72 -6.95 10.84
N ILE A 353 2.58 -5.95 10.69
CA ILE A 353 3.74 -5.77 11.57
C ILE A 353 3.27 -5.11 12.88
N GLU A 354 3.79 -5.57 14.01
CA GLU A 354 3.49 -5.05 15.36
C GLU A 354 4.71 -4.36 16.00
N ALA A 355 5.92 -4.76 15.61
CA ALA A 355 7.19 -4.17 16.04
C ALA A 355 8.30 -4.40 15.00
N ILE A 356 9.37 -3.60 15.05
CA ILE A 356 10.58 -3.74 14.21
C ILE A 356 11.85 -3.63 15.05
N SER A 357 12.94 -4.20 14.55
CA SER A 357 14.30 -3.97 15.02
C SER A 357 15.21 -3.92 13.80
N ALA A 358 15.97 -2.83 13.63
CA ALA A 358 16.92 -2.65 12.55
C ALA A 358 18.31 -2.38 13.13
N LYS A 359 19.33 -2.99 12.51
CA LYS A 359 20.70 -2.93 13.00
C LYS A 359 21.69 -2.62 11.89
N LEU A 360 22.50 -1.61 12.13
CA LEU A 360 23.76 -1.34 11.47
C LEU A 360 24.84 -2.26 12.08
N GLY A 361 25.42 -3.14 11.25
CA GLY A 361 26.54 -4.01 11.62
C GLY A 361 27.90 -3.41 11.27
N SER A 362 28.98 -4.15 11.55
CA SER A 362 30.38 -3.77 11.26
C SER A 362 30.75 -3.86 9.79
N GLY A 363 29.80 -3.63 8.88
CA GLY A 363 29.98 -3.64 7.42
C GLY A 363 30.18 -2.27 6.81
N TYR A 364 30.43 -1.26 7.64
CA TYR A 364 30.70 0.11 7.23
C TYR A 364 31.89 0.62 8.04
N ASP A 365 32.85 1.20 7.36
CA ASP A 365 34.15 1.56 7.92
C ASP A 365 34.16 3.00 8.47
N ILE A 366 33.01 3.42 8.97
CA ILE A 366 32.69 4.81 9.31
C ILE A 366 31.81 4.79 10.56
N ASP A 367 32.23 5.53 11.59
CA ASP A 367 31.49 5.61 12.85
C ASP A 367 30.09 6.19 12.65
N GLY A 368 29.11 5.61 13.32
CA GLY A 368 27.74 6.04 13.22
C GLY A 368 26.71 5.03 13.73
N GLY A 369 25.45 5.32 13.45
CA GLY A 369 24.33 4.52 13.90
C GLY A 369 23.12 4.63 12.98
N ILE A 370 22.10 3.85 13.32
CA ILE A 370 20.76 3.95 12.78
C ILE A 370 19.80 4.18 13.94
N GLU A 371 18.88 5.13 13.78
CA GLU A 371 17.75 5.31 14.68
C GLU A 371 16.44 5.19 13.92
N TYR A 372 15.38 4.76 14.60
CA TYR A 372 14.06 4.61 14.01
C TYR A 372 12.94 4.73 15.02
N ARG A 373 11.74 5.03 14.51
CA ARG A 373 10.50 5.04 15.26
C ARG A 373 9.34 4.49 14.43
N THR A 374 8.29 4.11 15.12
CA THR A 374 7.07 3.51 14.56
C THR A 374 5.85 4.33 14.98
N TYR A 375 4.96 4.64 14.05
CA TYR A 375 3.62 5.13 14.37
C TYR A 375 2.72 3.91 14.63
N LEU A 376 2.15 3.82 15.83
CA LEU A 376 1.30 2.71 16.27
C LEU A 376 -0.17 3.12 16.30
N GLN A 377 -1.02 2.16 15.94
CA GLN A 377 -2.46 2.24 16.14
C GLN A 377 -2.80 2.75 17.56
N ASN A 378 -3.72 3.71 17.62
CA ASN A 378 -4.23 4.34 18.85
C ASN A 378 -3.16 5.00 19.74
N SER A 379 -1.90 5.10 19.29
CA SER A 379 -0.76 5.49 20.12
C SER A 379 0.10 6.60 19.49
N GLY A 380 0.03 6.78 18.18
CA GLY A 380 0.84 7.75 17.45
C GLY A 380 2.32 7.32 17.33
N TRP A 381 3.20 8.30 17.09
CA TRP A 381 4.64 8.08 17.02
C TRP A 381 5.25 7.66 18.35
N SER A 382 6.03 6.57 18.35
CA SER A 382 6.95 6.28 19.45
C SER A 382 8.09 7.30 19.52
N SER A 383 8.77 7.33 20.67
CA SER A 383 10.14 7.82 20.74
C SER A 383 11.03 7.11 19.73
N TRP A 384 12.12 7.76 19.32
CA TRP A 384 13.19 7.14 18.55
C TRP A 384 13.92 6.08 19.39
N VAL A 385 14.32 4.99 18.75
CA VAL A 385 15.17 3.94 19.35
C VAL A 385 16.38 3.70 18.45
N ALA A 386 17.53 3.39 19.07
CA ALA A 386 18.80 3.22 18.37
C ALA A 386 19.13 1.75 18.04
N ASN A 387 20.00 1.58 17.05
CA ASN A 387 20.69 0.36 16.60
C ASN A 387 20.33 -0.96 17.32
N GLY A 388 19.33 -1.67 16.81
CA GLY A 388 18.91 -3.00 17.27
C GLY A 388 17.83 -3.02 18.36
N ALA A 389 17.51 -1.90 19.00
CA ALA A 389 16.41 -1.81 19.97
C ALA A 389 15.03 -2.03 19.30
N VAL A 390 14.04 -2.50 20.06
CA VAL A 390 12.70 -2.75 19.52
C VAL A 390 11.88 -1.46 19.46
N SER A 391 11.35 -1.13 18.28
CA SER A 391 10.32 -0.10 18.12
C SER A 391 8.96 -0.75 17.88
N GLY A 392 7.94 -0.33 18.62
CA GLY A 392 6.59 -0.91 18.60
C GLY A 392 6.34 -1.92 19.72
N THR A 393 5.42 -2.87 19.52
CA THR A 393 4.98 -3.80 20.58
C THR A 393 4.92 -5.25 20.12
N THR A 394 5.52 -6.16 20.88
CA THR A 394 5.33 -7.62 20.72
C THR A 394 4.06 -8.06 21.46
N GLY A 395 3.17 -8.80 20.78
CA GLY A 395 2.06 -9.54 21.41
C GLY A 395 0.88 -8.71 21.94
N ARG A 396 0.92 -7.37 21.86
CA ARG A 396 -0.19 -6.47 22.28
C ARG A 396 -1.28 -6.29 21.23
N GLY A 397 -1.12 -6.84 20.02
CA GLY A 397 -2.12 -6.78 18.96
C GLY A 397 -2.21 -5.45 18.20
N LEU A 398 -1.41 -4.44 18.56
CA LEU A 398 -1.34 -3.16 17.86
C LEU A 398 -0.57 -3.33 16.54
N ARG A 399 -1.04 -2.65 15.48
CA ARG A 399 -0.33 -2.54 14.19
C ARG A 399 0.58 -1.31 14.17
N VAL A 400 1.70 -1.45 13.47
CA VAL A 400 2.47 -0.32 12.93
C VAL A 400 1.78 0.17 11.65
N GLU A 401 1.64 1.48 11.50
CA GLU A 401 0.99 2.13 10.35
C GLU A 401 1.97 2.96 9.50
N ALA A 402 2.94 3.60 10.15
CA ALA A 402 4.07 4.28 9.53
C ALA A 402 5.39 3.98 10.26
N VAL A 403 6.50 4.17 9.57
CA VAL A 403 7.87 4.08 10.10
C VAL A 403 8.69 5.30 9.67
N GLN A 404 9.69 5.63 10.47
CA GLN A 404 10.72 6.60 10.11
C GLN A 404 12.07 6.08 10.60
N PHE A 405 13.10 6.23 9.77
CA PHE A 405 14.50 5.90 10.04
C PHE A 405 15.36 7.13 9.74
N ALA A 406 16.45 7.29 10.50
CA ALA A 406 17.54 8.23 10.23
C ALA A 406 18.90 7.55 10.45
N LEU A 407 19.95 8.08 9.82
CA LEU A 407 21.33 7.72 10.09
C LEU A 407 21.96 8.75 11.03
N GLN A 408 22.88 8.30 11.88
CA GLN A 408 23.56 9.13 12.88
C GLN A 408 25.08 9.04 12.71
N GLY A 409 25.82 10.11 13.04
CA GLY A 409 27.27 10.16 12.92
C GLY A 409 27.78 10.20 11.48
N GLU A 410 29.07 9.90 11.28
CA GLU A 410 29.74 10.06 9.98
C GLU A 410 29.17 9.18 8.87
N ILE A 411 28.54 8.04 9.19
CA ILE A 411 27.85 7.23 8.16
C ILE A 411 26.71 8.01 7.48
N ALA A 412 26.07 8.95 8.18
CA ALA A 412 25.05 9.83 7.60
C ALA A 412 25.63 10.82 6.59
N ASN A 413 26.93 11.14 6.67
CA ASN A 413 27.64 11.98 5.72
C ASN A 413 28.06 11.20 4.46
N ALA A 414 28.41 9.92 4.60
CA ALA A 414 28.92 9.08 3.51
C ALA A 414 27.86 8.23 2.78
N TYR A 415 26.74 7.88 3.42
CA TYR A 415 25.72 6.98 2.88
C TYR A 415 24.31 7.60 2.90
N ASP A 416 23.45 7.09 2.02
CA ASP A 416 22.02 7.33 1.94
C ASP A 416 21.28 6.01 2.20
N LEU A 417 20.41 5.99 3.22
CA LEU A 417 19.50 4.89 3.49
C LEU A 417 18.15 5.17 2.84
N TYR A 418 17.79 4.39 1.83
CA TYR A 418 16.47 4.39 1.22
C TYR A 418 15.60 3.28 1.81
N TYR A 419 14.31 3.54 1.99
CA TYR A 419 13.35 2.52 2.42
C TYR A 419 11.96 2.75 1.86
N ARG A 420 11.15 1.70 1.94
CA ARG A 420 9.71 1.72 1.67
C ARG A 420 8.99 0.63 2.44
N VAL A 421 7.68 0.75 2.54
CA VAL A 421 6.81 -0.19 3.24
C VAL A 421 5.65 -0.68 2.36
N HIS A 422 5.14 -1.87 2.66
CA HIS A 422 3.97 -2.44 2.01
C HIS A 422 2.73 -2.18 2.88
N VAL A 423 1.85 -1.28 2.44
CA VAL A 423 0.64 -0.87 3.16
C VAL A 423 -0.57 -1.67 2.64
N ALA A 424 -1.40 -2.14 3.58
CA ALA A 424 -2.60 -2.89 3.25
C ALA A 424 -3.56 -2.12 2.31
N ASN A 425 -3.86 -2.75 1.17
CA ASN A 425 -4.66 -2.22 0.05
C ASN A 425 -4.00 -1.14 -0.82
N TYR A 426 -2.81 -0.61 -0.46
CA TYR A 426 -2.05 0.31 -1.32
C TYR A 426 -0.88 -0.38 -2.04
N GLY A 427 -0.42 -1.53 -1.51
CA GLY A 427 0.75 -2.23 -2.02
C GLY A 427 2.04 -1.62 -1.48
N TRP A 428 3.13 -1.72 -2.24
CA TRP A 428 4.36 -0.98 -1.91
C TRP A 428 4.14 0.53 -2.07
N MET A 429 4.46 1.27 -1.02
CA MET A 429 4.68 2.71 -1.08
C MET A 429 5.93 3.01 -1.90
N ASP A 430 6.07 4.25 -2.35
CA ASP A 430 7.25 4.67 -3.11
C ASP A 430 8.45 4.84 -2.14
N TRP A 431 9.67 4.95 -2.69
CA TRP A 431 10.87 5.08 -1.85
C TRP A 431 10.95 6.44 -1.17
N VAL A 432 11.52 6.45 0.04
CA VAL A 432 11.90 7.65 0.80
C VAL A 432 13.33 7.54 1.29
N LEU A 433 13.96 8.69 1.52
CA LEU A 433 15.30 8.83 2.08
C LEU A 433 15.22 8.98 3.60
N ALA A 434 16.13 8.34 4.34
CA ALA A 434 16.24 8.44 5.78
C ALA A 434 16.65 9.83 6.26
N GLY A 435 16.05 10.25 7.37
CA GLY A 435 16.12 11.60 7.89
C GLY A 435 15.04 11.86 8.94
N THR A 436 15.16 12.98 9.64
CA THR A 436 14.23 13.42 10.68
C THR A 436 13.01 14.15 10.14
N ASP A 437 13.06 14.63 8.89
CA ASP A 437 12.02 15.42 8.23
C ASP A 437 10.74 14.61 7.93
N PRO A 438 9.56 15.25 7.83
CA PRO A 438 8.30 14.57 7.48
C PRO A 438 8.36 13.81 6.15
N ASN A 439 9.15 14.29 5.18
CA ASN A 439 9.33 13.66 3.87
C ASN A 439 10.11 12.34 3.93
N SER A 440 10.72 12.00 5.07
CA SER A 440 11.29 10.68 5.33
C SER A 440 10.27 9.64 5.79
N ILE A 441 9.04 10.02 6.17
CA ILE A 441 8.05 9.05 6.67
C ILE A 441 7.67 8.04 5.58
N SER A 442 7.51 6.77 5.95
CA SER A 442 6.98 5.73 5.04
C SER A 442 5.79 4.99 5.67
N GLY A 443 4.66 4.92 4.97
CA GLY A 443 3.42 4.31 5.42
C GLY A 443 2.26 5.29 5.51
N THR A 444 1.42 5.16 6.54
CA THR A 444 0.25 6.02 6.76
C THR A 444 0.06 6.42 8.21
N THR A 445 -0.47 7.63 8.44
CA THR A 445 -0.96 8.09 9.74
C THR A 445 -2.48 8.28 9.67
N ASP A 446 -3.18 7.98 10.77
CA ASP A 446 -4.62 8.22 10.96
C ASP A 446 -5.60 7.51 9.97
N LEU A 447 -5.09 6.86 8.91
CA LEU A 447 -5.88 6.11 7.92
C LEU A 447 -6.29 4.70 8.39
N SER A 448 -5.82 4.27 9.56
CA SER A 448 -6.00 2.91 10.10
C SER A 448 -5.50 1.78 9.19
N LYS A 449 -4.54 2.03 8.30
CA LYS A 449 -3.90 1.00 7.47
C LYS A 449 -2.70 0.41 8.20
N ARG A 450 -2.58 -0.93 8.20
CA ARG A 450 -1.37 -1.62 8.66
C ARG A 450 -0.26 -1.55 7.60
N ILE A 451 0.98 -1.52 8.05
CA ILE A 451 2.12 -2.05 7.29
C ILE A 451 2.15 -3.58 7.42
N GLU A 452 2.48 -4.26 6.33
CA GLU A 452 2.65 -5.71 6.27
C GLU A 452 4.12 -6.11 6.03
N ALA A 453 4.92 -5.27 5.36
CA ALA A 453 6.33 -5.51 5.06
C ALA A 453 7.16 -4.21 4.89
N ILE A 454 8.50 -4.33 4.96
CA ILE A 454 9.49 -3.24 4.82
C ILE A 454 10.65 -3.74 3.93
N GLN A 455 11.25 -2.84 3.14
CA GLN A 455 12.52 -3.04 2.44
C GLN A 455 13.47 -1.86 2.73
N LEU A 456 14.76 -2.15 2.90
CA LEU A 456 15.83 -1.16 3.06
C LEU A 456 16.86 -1.29 1.93
N TYR A 457 17.49 -0.18 1.55
CA TYR A 457 18.66 -0.12 0.67
C TYR A 457 19.65 0.91 1.22
N MET A 458 20.91 0.53 1.44
CA MET A 458 21.99 1.49 1.67
C MET A 458 22.80 1.69 0.37
N TYR A 459 23.10 2.94 0.05
CA TYR A 459 24.02 3.33 -1.02
C TYR A 459 24.97 4.42 -0.52
N LYS A 460 26.17 4.56 -1.11
CA LYS A 460 26.99 5.75 -0.89
C LYS A 460 26.32 7.00 -1.49
N LYS A 461 26.61 8.19 -0.95
CA LYS A 461 26.03 9.45 -1.45
C LYS A 461 26.42 9.82 -2.89
N ASP A 462 27.49 9.25 -3.43
CA ASP A 462 27.94 9.39 -4.82
C ASP A 462 27.33 8.35 -5.79
N SER A 463 26.59 7.35 -5.27
CA SER A 463 26.00 6.27 -6.08
C SER A 463 25.00 6.78 -7.12
N THR A 464 25.14 6.32 -8.36
CA THR A 464 24.14 6.49 -9.43
C THR A 464 22.96 5.51 -9.35
N HIS A 465 23.05 4.47 -8.51
CA HIS A 465 22.06 3.38 -8.42
C HIS A 465 20.94 3.65 -7.39
N LYS A 466 20.73 4.91 -6.99
CA LYS A 466 19.74 5.28 -5.96
C LYS A 466 18.31 5.13 -6.48
N PRO A 467 17.34 4.67 -5.67
CA PRO A 467 15.93 4.67 -6.05
C PRO A 467 15.39 6.09 -6.21
N SER A 468 14.48 6.28 -7.17
CA SER A 468 13.71 7.52 -7.29
C SER A 468 12.70 7.63 -6.13
N SER A 469 12.75 8.73 -5.38
CA SER A 469 11.76 9.04 -4.36
C SER A 469 10.35 9.26 -4.94
N GLY A 470 9.31 9.04 -4.14
CA GLY A 470 7.92 9.29 -4.53
C GLY A 470 7.01 9.46 -3.32
N ILE A 471 5.73 9.09 -3.44
CA ILE A 471 4.79 9.14 -2.31
C ILE A 471 5.02 7.93 -1.40
N GLY A 472 5.92 8.10 -0.43
CA GLY A 472 6.15 7.14 0.65
C GLY A 472 5.11 7.22 1.77
N TYR A 473 4.49 8.39 1.98
CA TYR A 473 3.65 8.73 3.12
C TYR A 473 2.25 9.19 2.68
N VAL A 474 1.20 8.75 3.39
CA VAL A 474 -0.19 9.25 3.22
C VAL A 474 -0.85 9.48 4.59
N SER A 475 -1.13 10.74 4.91
CA SER A 475 -1.92 11.15 6.09
C SER A 475 -3.43 11.25 5.77
N ALA A 476 -4.25 11.64 6.75
CA ALA A 476 -5.67 11.91 6.55
C ALA A 476 -5.92 13.07 5.56
N ALA A 477 -6.83 12.86 4.62
CA ALA A 477 -7.31 13.88 3.67
C ALA A 477 -8.83 14.04 3.77
N GLY A 478 -9.32 15.26 3.59
CA GLY A 478 -10.72 15.63 3.74
C GLY A 478 -11.34 16.24 2.48
N VAL A 479 -12.61 16.64 2.60
CA VAL A 479 -13.32 17.44 1.61
C VAL A 479 -14.22 18.43 2.32
N SER A 480 -14.17 19.69 1.89
CA SER A 480 -15.10 20.75 2.28
C SER A 480 -16.03 21.05 1.11
N TYR A 481 -17.33 21.21 1.37
CA TYR A 481 -18.33 21.32 0.31
C TYR A 481 -19.55 22.12 0.73
N SER A 482 -20.24 22.69 -0.26
CA SER A 482 -21.39 23.56 -0.02
C SER A 482 -22.51 23.23 -0.98
N ALA A 483 -23.74 23.30 -0.48
CA ALA A 483 -24.97 23.17 -1.25
C ALA A 483 -25.73 24.51 -1.27
N GLN A 484 -26.14 25.01 -2.44
CA GLN A 484 -27.00 26.20 -2.54
C GLN A 484 -28.47 25.78 -2.58
N GLU A 485 -29.25 26.21 -1.60
CA GLU A 485 -30.72 26.11 -1.60
C GLU A 485 -31.33 27.08 -2.62
N SER A 486 -32.53 26.78 -3.13
CA SER A 486 -33.23 27.63 -4.11
C SER A 486 -33.64 29.02 -3.60
N ASN A 487 -33.40 29.31 -2.33
CA ASN A 487 -33.52 30.65 -1.72
C ASN A 487 -32.21 31.48 -1.84
N GLY A 488 -31.16 30.92 -2.45
CA GLY A 488 -29.83 31.53 -2.62
C GLY A 488 -28.83 31.19 -1.51
N THR A 489 -29.29 30.66 -0.38
CA THR A 489 -28.45 30.37 0.80
C THR A 489 -27.53 29.19 0.55
N TRP A 490 -26.24 29.36 0.83
CA TRP A 490 -25.29 28.25 0.91
C TRP A 490 -25.34 27.55 2.27
N LYS A 491 -25.26 26.22 2.25
CA LYS A 491 -25.06 25.35 3.41
C LYS A 491 -23.68 24.71 3.27
N ASP A 492 -22.70 25.27 3.94
CA ASP A 492 -21.34 24.72 4.00
C ASP A 492 -21.27 23.51 4.94
N SER A 493 -20.40 22.56 4.62
CA SER A 493 -20.25 21.27 5.28
C SER A 493 -18.85 20.69 5.00
N ALA A 494 -18.50 19.60 5.69
CA ALA A 494 -17.24 18.89 5.53
C ALA A 494 -17.43 17.37 5.71
N ASN A 495 -16.43 16.61 5.24
CA ASN A 495 -16.28 15.14 5.25
C ASN A 495 -17.35 14.37 6.07
N GLY A 496 -18.37 13.87 5.38
CA GLY A 496 -19.43 13.01 5.93
C GLY A 496 -20.62 13.73 6.59
N ARG A 497 -20.70 15.08 6.56
CA ARG A 497 -21.80 15.86 7.15
C ARG A 497 -22.79 16.40 6.10
N VAL A 498 -24.03 16.66 6.50
CA VAL A 498 -25.11 17.08 5.60
C VAL A 498 -24.88 18.51 5.06
N ALA A 499 -24.87 18.68 3.74
CA ALA A 499 -25.01 19.98 3.07
C ALA A 499 -26.41 20.10 2.45
N GLY A 500 -27.19 21.10 2.86
CA GLY A 500 -28.60 21.30 2.46
C GLY A 500 -29.56 21.18 3.65
N THR A 501 -30.88 21.00 3.40
CA THR A 501 -31.87 20.75 4.46
C THR A 501 -32.84 19.63 4.10
N THR A 502 -32.88 18.57 4.92
CA THR A 502 -33.68 17.38 4.66
C THR A 502 -35.16 17.56 5.03
N GLY A 503 -36.06 17.06 4.18
CA GLY A 503 -37.51 16.96 4.47
C GLY A 503 -38.28 18.28 4.48
N LYS A 504 -37.65 19.39 4.04
CA LYS A 504 -38.27 20.72 4.00
C LYS A 504 -38.87 21.10 2.63
N SER A 505 -38.75 20.25 1.61
CA SER A 505 -39.14 20.57 0.23
C SER A 505 -38.37 21.75 -0.37
N ILE A 506 -37.16 22.03 0.12
CA ILE A 506 -36.27 23.09 -0.38
C ILE A 506 -35.29 22.43 -1.37
N PRO A 507 -35.42 22.66 -2.68
CA PRO A 507 -34.53 22.06 -3.67
C PRO A 507 -33.17 22.75 -3.69
N LEU A 508 -32.12 21.98 -3.95
CA LEU A 508 -30.78 22.49 -4.25
C LEU A 508 -30.69 22.96 -5.71
N VAL A 509 -29.93 24.02 -5.96
CA VAL A 509 -29.76 24.63 -7.29
C VAL A 509 -28.29 24.69 -7.75
N ALA A 510 -27.34 24.64 -6.82
CA ALA A 510 -25.91 24.57 -7.11
C ALA A 510 -25.13 23.82 -6.01
N MET A 511 -23.93 23.36 -6.34
CA MET A 511 -22.96 22.80 -5.39
C MET A 511 -21.53 23.24 -5.71
N ARG A 512 -20.65 23.15 -4.71
CA ARG A 512 -19.19 23.24 -4.86
C ARG A 512 -18.51 22.28 -3.89
N ALA A 513 -17.35 21.74 -4.25
CA ALA A 513 -16.54 20.92 -3.36
C ALA A 513 -15.04 21.16 -3.61
N THR A 514 -14.26 21.24 -2.54
CA THR A 514 -12.81 21.44 -2.55
C THR A 514 -12.18 20.38 -1.66
N LEU A 515 -11.06 19.82 -2.09
CA LEU A 515 -10.27 18.92 -1.26
C LEU A 515 -9.63 19.68 -0.11
N ASP A 516 -9.49 19.00 1.02
CA ASP A 516 -8.63 19.37 2.13
C ASP A 516 -7.45 18.38 2.10
N PRO A 517 -6.39 18.65 1.31
CA PRO A 517 -5.25 17.74 1.23
C PRO A 517 -4.55 17.69 2.59
N GLY A 518 -4.17 16.49 3.02
CA GLY A 518 -3.40 16.30 4.24
C GLY A 518 -1.98 16.89 4.16
N GLU A 519 -1.14 16.58 5.15
CA GLU A 519 0.22 17.12 5.35
C GLU A 519 1.27 16.73 4.27
N ASN A 520 0.84 16.35 3.06
CA ASN A 520 1.60 15.57 2.10
C ASN A 520 1.43 16.09 0.67
N ASP A 521 2.43 15.90 -0.20
CA ASP A 521 2.42 16.26 -1.65
C ASP A 521 1.47 15.41 -2.52
N ILE A 522 0.29 15.06 -2.01
CA ILE A 522 -0.72 14.23 -2.70
C ILE A 522 -1.45 15.09 -3.74
N THR A 523 -0.85 15.17 -4.93
CA THR A 523 -1.41 15.86 -6.09
C THR A 523 -2.75 15.24 -6.53
N GLY A 524 -3.74 16.07 -6.85
CA GLY A 524 -5.03 15.61 -7.34
C GLY A 524 -6.10 16.69 -7.37
N GLY A 525 -7.31 16.30 -7.75
CA GLY A 525 -8.49 17.16 -7.74
C GLY A 525 -9.75 16.36 -7.40
N ILE A 526 -10.78 17.07 -6.95
CA ILE A 526 -12.15 16.55 -6.88
C ILE A 526 -12.95 17.13 -8.04
N THR A 527 -13.56 16.27 -8.83
CA THR A 527 -14.34 16.64 -10.03
C THR A 527 -15.76 16.12 -9.85
N TYR A 528 -16.76 16.97 -10.11
CA TYR A 528 -18.17 16.67 -9.89
C TYR A 528 -19.06 17.24 -10.99
N SER A 529 -20.08 16.47 -11.38
CA SER A 529 -21.14 16.91 -12.27
C SER A 529 -22.52 16.69 -11.65
N VAL A 530 -23.48 17.51 -12.06
CA VAL A 530 -24.85 17.50 -11.54
C VAL A 530 -25.84 17.22 -12.65
N HIS A 531 -26.90 16.49 -12.33
CA HIS A 531 -28.08 16.33 -13.17
C HIS A 531 -29.10 17.40 -12.78
N LEU A 532 -29.32 18.38 -13.64
CA LEU A 532 -30.30 19.44 -13.42
C LEU A 532 -31.66 19.08 -14.03
N ALA A 533 -32.75 19.45 -13.37
CA ALA A 533 -34.09 19.41 -13.93
C ALA A 533 -34.13 20.17 -15.27
N ASN A 534 -34.91 19.65 -16.23
CA ASN A 534 -35.11 20.22 -17.57
C ASN A 534 -33.86 20.36 -18.46
N ILE A 535 -32.67 19.92 -18.00
CA ILE A 535 -31.41 20.03 -18.74
C ILE A 535 -30.69 18.68 -18.86
N GLY A 536 -30.67 17.88 -17.79
CA GLY A 536 -29.89 16.64 -17.72
C GLY A 536 -28.54 16.82 -17.02
N TRP A 537 -27.59 15.92 -17.28
CA TRP A 537 -26.21 16.05 -16.79
C TRP A 537 -25.50 17.21 -17.48
N VAL A 538 -24.88 18.10 -16.70
CA VAL A 538 -24.02 19.19 -17.20
C VAL A 538 -22.53 18.87 -17.02
N ASP A 539 -21.66 19.66 -17.67
CA ASP A 539 -20.21 19.47 -17.66
C ASP A 539 -19.61 19.51 -16.25
N GLY A 540 -18.60 18.66 -16.04
CA GLY A 540 -17.91 18.51 -14.75
C GLY A 540 -17.18 19.78 -14.33
N GLN A 541 -17.39 20.18 -13.07
CA GLN A 541 -16.64 21.23 -12.39
C GLN A 541 -15.65 20.60 -11.41
N SER A 542 -14.64 21.36 -10.97
CA SER A 542 -13.62 20.86 -10.05
C SER A 542 -13.22 21.89 -9.01
N ASN A 543 -12.68 21.42 -7.88
CA ASN A 543 -11.93 22.21 -6.88
C ASN A 543 -12.55 23.58 -6.55
N GLY A 544 -13.80 23.59 -6.08
CA GLY A 544 -14.51 24.79 -5.61
C GLY A 544 -15.33 25.52 -6.68
N ALA A 545 -15.16 25.21 -7.97
CA ALA A 545 -15.99 25.77 -9.04
C ALA A 545 -17.47 25.37 -8.88
N VAL A 546 -18.40 26.26 -9.21
CA VAL A 546 -19.83 26.08 -8.93
C VAL A 546 -20.50 25.22 -10.01
N ALA A 547 -20.96 24.02 -9.64
CA ALA A 547 -21.76 23.16 -10.50
C ALA A 547 -23.26 23.39 -10.26
N GLY A 548 -23.98 23.85 -11.28
CA GLY A 548 -25.43 24.06 -11.25
C GLY A 548 -25.87 25.35 -11.92
N LYS A 549 -27.10 25.78 -11.64
CA LYS A 549 -27.65 27.08 -12.07
C LYS A 549 -28.58 27.57 -10.97
N SER A 550 -28.38 28.78 -10.46
CA SER A 550 -29.14 29.35 -9.32
C SER A 550 -30.60 29.75 -9.65
N LEU A 551 -31.31 28.92 -10.42
CA LEU A 551 -32.73 29.04 -10.76
C LEU A 551 -33.47 27.79 -10.28
N SER A 552 -34.54 27.96 -9.51
CA SER A 552 -35.33 26.87 -8.92
C SER A 552 -35.90 25.87 -9.94
N THR A 553 -36.14 26.32 -11.17
CA THR A 553 -36.60 25.50 -12.31
C THR A 553 -35.56 24.51 -12.82
N ASN A 554 -34.27 24.75 -12.54
CA ASN A 554 -33.14 23.92 -12.95
C ASN A 554 -32.45 23.28 -11.73
N ASN A 555 -33.24 22.85 -10.75
CA ASN A 555 -32.77 22.21 -9.52
C ASN A 555 -31.92 20.97 -9.78
N ILE A 556 -30.95 20.70 -8.89
CA ILE A 556 -30.18 19.46 -8.87
C ILE A 556 -31.12 18.31 -8.51
N GLN A 557 -31.12 17.25 -9.31
CA GLN A 557 -31.79 15.98 -9.02
C GLN A 557 -30.79 14.90 -8.61
N GLY A 558 -29.58 14.90 -9.21
CA GLY A 558 -28.53 13.92 -8.96
C GLY A 558 -27.12 14.45 -9.14
N VAL A 559 -26.13 13.69 -8.68
CA VAL A 559 -24.70 14.09 -8.58
C VAL A 559 -23.79 12.93 -8.98
N ARG A 560 -22.61 13.22 -9.54
CA ARG A 560 -21.46 12.32 -9.72
C ARG A 560 -20.21 13.03 -9.20
N ILE A 561 -19.30 12.30 -8.54
CA ILE A 561 -18.07 12.85 -7.97
C ILE A 561 -16.94 11.84 -8.14
N SER A 562 -15.78 12.29 -8.61
CA SER A 562 -14.57 11.49 -8.79
C SER A 562 -13.36 12.20 -8.21
N LEU A 563 -12.35 11.43 -7.81
CA LEU A 563 -11.01 11.93 -7.49
C LEU A 563 -10.09 11.75 -8.70
N SER A 564 -9.08 12.61 -8.83
CA SER A 564 -8.04 12.52 -9.87
C SER A 564 -6.63 12.62 -9.27
N GLY A 565 -5.60 12.42 -10.10
CA GLY A 565 -4.19 12.46 -9.68
C GLY A 565 -3.81 11.33 -8.71
N THR A 566 -2.76 11.55 -7.94
CA THR A 566 -2.25 10.58 -6.95
C THR A 566 -3.21 10.38 -5.77
N LEU A 567 -4.07 11.34 -5.46
CA LEU A 567 -5.12 11.17 -4.45
C LEU A 567 -6.01 9.94 -4.76
N ALA A 568 -6.33 9.70 -6.03
CA ALA A 568 -7.15 8.57 -6.45
C ALA A 568 -6.48 7.19 -6.27
N ARG A 569 -5.15 7.12 -6.08
CA ARG A 569 -4.41 5.90 -5.67
C ARG A 569 -4.73 5.53 -4.22
N PHE A 570 -4.95 6.52 -3.37
CA PHE A 570 -5.00 6.36 -1.91
C PHE A 570 -6.38 6.60 -1.28
N PHE A 571 -7.32 7.21 -1.99
CA PHE A 571 -8.67 7.49 -1.48
C PHE A 571 -9.79 7.08 -2.45
N ASP A 572 -10.91 6.66 -1.87
CA ASP A 572 -12.21 6.52 -2.51
C ASP A 572 -13.09 7.72 -2.11
N VAL A 573 -13.89 8.26 -3.03
CA VAL A 573 -14.92 9.25 -2.70
C VAL A 573 -16.30 8.60 -2.69
N TYR A 574 -16.94 8.60 -1.52
CA TYR A 574 -18.32 8.15 -1.32
C TYR A 574 -19.25 9.35 -1.15
N TYR A 575 -20.41 9.31 -1.78
CA TYR A 575 -21.40 10.39 -1.70
C TYR A 575 -22.82 9.87 -1.83
N ARG A 576 -23.78 10.56 -1.21
CA ARG A 576 -25.21 10.25 -1.32
C ARG A 576 -26.05 11.51 -1.33
N VAL A 577 -27.29 11.37 -1.82
CA VAL A 577 -28.25 12.47 -1.98
C VAL A 577 -29.49 12.17 -1.14
N HIS A 578 -29.99 13.19 -0.43
CA HIS A 578 -31.34 13.20 0.12
C HIS A 578 -32.28 13.73 -0.95
N SER A 579 -32.90 12.82 -1.70
CA SER A 579 -33.88 13.19 -2.71
C SER A 579 -35.23 13.43 -2.06
N HIS A 580 -35.84 14.56 -2.41
CA HIS A 580 -37.20 14.92 -2.01
C HIS A 580 -38.14 13.73 -2.17
N ASN A 581 -38.98 13.49 -1.16
CA ASN A 581 -39.93 12.38 -1.07
C ASN A 581 -39.37 10.93 -1.04
N LEU A 582 -38.08 10.71 -1.34
CA LEU A 582 -37.43 9.39 -1.20
C LEU A 582 -36.63 9.27 0.10
N GLY A 583 -36.08 10.39 0.59
CA GLY A 583 -35.14 10.43 1.70
C GLY A 583 -33.69 10.24 1.24
N TRP A 584 -32.82 9.84 2.18
CA TRP A 584 -31.45 9.45 1.87
C TRP A 584 -31.40 8.20 0.98
N LEU A 585 -30.80 8.34 -0.20
CA LEU A 585 -30.45 7.21 -1.06
C LEU A 585 -29.15 6.55 -0.58
N GLY A 586 -28.80 5.43 -1.23
CA GLY A 586 -27.53 4.73 -0.97
C GLY A 586 -26.29 5.55 -1.32
N TRP A 587 -25.14 5.13 -0.80
CA TRP A 587 -23.83 5.70 -1.12
C TRP A 587 -23.36 5.26 -2.51
N ALA A 588 -23.21 6.22 -3.42
CA ALA A 588 -22.43 6.08 -4.65
C ALA A 588 -20.93 6.19 -4.35
N LYS A 589 -20.10 5.75 -5.31
CA LYS A 589 -18.63 5.76 -5.26
C LYS A 589 -18.06 6.21 -6.61
N ASP A 590 -16.93 6.92 -6.58
CA ASP A 590 -16.00 7.16 -7.70
C ASP A 590 -16.69 7.25 -9.09
N GLY A 591 -17.39 8.35 -9.36
CA GLY A 591 -18.05 8.66 -10.64
C GLY A 591 -19.43 8.04 -10.86
N SER A 592 -19.87 7.10 -10.01
CA SER A 592 -21.23 6.53 -10.06
C SER A 592 -22.31 7.58 -9.80
N SER A 593 -23.47 7.48 -10.45
CA SER A 593 -24.57 8.42 -10.15
C SER A 593 -25.09 8.25 -8.72
N ALA A 594 -25.48 9.37 -8.08
CA ALA A 594 -26.29 9.45 -6.88
C ALA A 594 -27.52 10.35 -7.11
N GLY A 595 -28.62 10.15 -6.37
CA GLY A 595 -29.85 10.98 -6.47
C GLY A 595 -30.87 10.47 -7.49
N THR A 596 -31.52 11.37 -8.24
CA THR A 596 -32.47 11.00 -9.30
C THR A 596 -32.20 11.67 -10.65
N SER A 597 -32.84 11.16 -11.70
CA SER A 597 -32.96 11.81 -13.01
C SER A 597 -34.36 11.62 -13.61
N GLY A 598 -35.05 12.71 -13.96
CA GLY A 598 -36.33 12.70 -14.67
C GLY A 598 -37.56 12.39 -13.81
N LEU A 599 -37.38 12.00 -12.55
CA LEU A 599 -38.49 11.74 -11.62
C LEU A 599 -39.14 13.02 -11.06
N ASN A 600 -38.57 14.19 -11.36
CA ASN A 600 -38.93 15.49 -10.74
C ASN A 600 -38.87 15.48 -9.20
N LEU A 601 -37.90 14.71 -8.67
CA LEU A 601 -37.58 14.61 -7.25
C LEU A 601 -36.21 15.29 -7.00
N PRO A 602 -36.19 16.58 -6.66
CA PRO A 602 -34.95 17.33 -6.44
C PRO A 602 -34.14 16.75 -5.27
N ALA A 603 -32.83 16.99 -5.29
CA ALA A 603 -31.99 16.91 -4.11
C ALA A 603 -32.38 18.04 -3.14
N GLU A 604 -32.56 17.70 -1.87
CA GLU A 604 -32.74 18.68 -0.77
C GLU A 604 -31.44 18.82 0.06
N ALA A 605 -30.63 17.76 0.09
CA ALA A 605 -29.32 17.72 0.72
C ALA A 605 -28.42 16.67 0.06
N PHE A 606 -27.11 16.74 0.32
CA PHE A 606 -26.15 15.68 0.01
C PHE A 606 -25.05 15.55 1.08
N GLU A 607 -24.33 14.43 1.04
CA GLU A 607 -23.13 14.15 1.85
C GLU A 607 -22.02 13.68 0.91
N ILE A 608 -20.77 14.07 1.20
CA ILE A 608 -19.55 13.61 0.50
C ILE A 608 -18.54 13.22 1.59
N THR A 609 -17.84 12.09 1.42
CA THR A 609 -16.72 11.74 2.28
C THR A 609 -15.61 11.07 1.48
N LEU A 610 -14.37 11.41 1.80
CA LEU A 610 -13.20 10.62 1.43
C LEU A 610 -13.03 9.50 2.46
N VAL A 611 -12.64 8.32 1.98
CA VAL A 611 -12.15 7.22 2.83
C VAL A 611 -10.89 6.59 2.22
N PRO A 612 -9.98 6.02 3.04
CA PRO A 612 -8.80 5.30 2.56
C PRO A 612 -9.14 4.19 1.55
N LYS A 613 -8.40 4.07 0.44
CA LYS A 613 -8.71 3.19 -0.70
C LYS A 613 -9.07 1.76 -0.26
N GLY A 614 -10.20 1.25 -0.72
CA GLY A 614 -10.69 -0.08 -0.37
C GLY A 614 -11.35 -0.21 0.99
N ASN A 615 -11.51 0.88 1.76
CA ASN A 615 -12.38 0.87 2.94
C ASN A 615 -13.86 0.77 2.51
N ALA A 616 -14.71 0.28 3.42
CA ALA A 616 -16.14 0.20 3.18
C ALA A 616 -16.80 1.60 3.11
N ALA A 617 -17.94 1.67 2.41
CA ALA A 617 -18.81 2.84 2.44
C ALA A 617 -19.33 3.13 3.86
N PRO A 618 -19.70 4.38 4.21
CA PRO A 618 -20.28 4.71 5.51
C PRO A 618 -21.65 4.08 5.79
N GLY A 619 -22.26 3.42 4.80
CA GLY A 619 -23.55 2.75 4.93
C GLY A 619 -23.91 2.02 3.64
N ASN A 620 -25.20 1.69 3.48
CA ASN A 620 -25.71 0.96 2.33
C ASN A 620 -25.40 1.66 0.98
N THR A 621 -24.87 0.91 0.01
CA THR A 621 -24.59 1.38 -1.36
C THR A 621 -25.69 1.01 -2.37
N SER A 622 -26.60 0.08 -2.03
CA SER A 622 -27.73 -0.25 -2.88
C SER A 622 -28.66 0.96 -3.06
N LEU A 623 -29.18 1.13 -4.28
CA LEU A 623 -30.17 2.17 -4.61
C LEU A 623 -29.65 3.61 -4.40
N ALA A 624 -28.37 3.85 -4.68
CA ALA A 624 -27.78 5.20 -4.68
C ALA A 624 -28.42 6.16 -5.70
N PHE A 625 -28.96 5.63 -6.82
CA PHE A 625 -29.52 6.43 -7.90
C PHE A 625 -30.75 5.81 -8.56
N TYR A 626 -31.72 6.66 -8.92
CA TYR A 626 -32.91 6.30 -9.68
C TYR A 626 -33.08 7.14 -10.95
N SER A 627 -33.61 6.53 -11.99
CA SER A 627 -34.07 7.20 -13.22
C SER A 627 -35.50 6.81 -13.54
N GLU A 628 -36.19 7.52 -14.42
CA GLU A 628 -37.49 7.08 -14.97
C GLU A 628 -37.50 5.61 -15.47
N LYS A 629 -36.35 5.11 -15.93
CA LYS A 629 -36.18 3.74 -16.44
C LYS A 629 -35.84 2.71 -15.34
N THR A 630 -35.42 3.17 -14.16
CA THR A 630 -34.95 2.31 -13.05
C THR A 630 -35.69 2.57 -11.74
N TYR A 631 -36.78 3.35 -11.76
CA TYR A 631 -37.63 3.60 -10.61
C TYR A 631 -38.76 2.57 -10.55
N TYR A 632 -38.87 1.87 -9.42
CA TYR A 632 -39.80 0.76 -9.24
C TYR A 632 -40.96 1.22 -8.35
N GLY A 633 -42.15 1.40 -8.93
CA GLY A 633 -43.38 1.65 -8.19
C GLY A 633 -43.54 3.04 -7.58
N GLN A 634 -44.50 3.15 -6.66
CA GLN A 634 -44.95 4.40 -6.05
C GLN A 634 -43.97 4.93 -4.96
N PRO A 635 -43.73 6.25 -4.88
CA PRO A 635 -43.03 6.88 -3.75
C PRO A 635 -43.75 6.71 -2.41
N THR A 636 -43.02 6.70 -1.30
CA THR A 636 -43.62 6.70 0.04
C THR A 636 -44.36 7.99 0.37
N SER A 637 -43.99 9.14 -0.23
CA SER A 637 -44.68 10.41 0.02
C SER A 637 -46.08 10.47 -0.57
N THR A 638 -46.32 9.76 -1.68
CA THR A 638 -47.61 9.76 -2.38
C THR A 638 -48.50 8.59 -1.94
N MET A 639 -48.12 7.86 -0.88
CA MET A 639 -48.95 6.83 -0.29
C MET A 639 -50.06 7.47 0.56
N ASN A 640 -51.30 7.00 0.39
CA ASN A 640 -52.41 7.47 1.24
C ASN A 640 -52.41 6.76 2.61
N ALA A 641 -53.31 7.18 3.51
CA ALA A 641 -53.42 6.60 4.86
C ALA A 641 -53.72 5.09 4.88
N SER A 642 -54.44 4.55 3.89
CA SER A 642 -54.75 3.13 3.78
C SER A 642 -53.50 2.32 3.42
N GLN A 643 -52.70 2.82 2.48
CA GLN A 643 -51.41 2.23 2.11
C GLN A 643 -50.40 2.32 3.25
N ALA A 644 -50.38 3.44 3.98
CA ALA A 644 -49.53 3.64 5.15
C ALA A 644 -49.84 2.62 6.27
N ARG A 645 -51.11 2.23 6.49
CA ARG A 645 -51.47 1.18 7.45
C ARG A 645 -50.85 -0.17 7.09
N VAL A 646 -50.99 -0.62 5.84
CA VAL A 646 -50.36 -1.89 5.38
C VAL A 646 -48.85 -1.81 5.43
N ARG A 647 -48.26 -0.69 5.00
CA ARG A 647 -46.81 -0.46 5.10
C ARG A 647 -46.32 -0.59 6.55
N ASN A 648 -46.95 0.12 7.49
CA ASN A 648 -46.51 0.13 8.88
C ASN A 648 -46.69 -1.25 9.53
N SER A 649 -47.77 -1.96 9.19
CA SER A 649 -47.97 -3.37 9.58
C SER A 649 -46.86 -4.30 9.04
N ALA A 650 -46.30 -4.04 7.86
CA ALA A 650 -45.17 -4.78 7.31
C ALA A 650 -43.85 -4.55 8.09
N PHE A 651 -43.76 -3.47 8.87
CA PHE A 651 -42.63 -3.22 9.79
C PHE A 651 -42.85 -3.84 11.17
N SER A 652 -44.09 -3.95 11.66
CA SER A 652 -44.40 -4.48 13.00
C SER A 652 -44.73 -5.98 13.05
N THR A 653 -45.20 -6.59 11.96
CA THR A 653 -45.59 -8.01 11.94
C THR A 653 -44.37 -8.93 12.03
N PRO A 654 -44.24 -9.76 13.09
CA PRO A 654 -43.08 -10.65 13.28
C PRO A 654 -42.89 -11.66 12.15
N ALA A 655 -41.67 -12.17 12.01
CA ALA A 655 -41.34 -13.19 11.03
C ALA A 655 -42.11 -14.51 11.24
N THR A 656 -42.31 -15.24 10.16
CA THR A 656 -42.84 -16.61 10.19
C THR A 656 -41.70 -17.63 10.04
N PRO A 657 -41.91 -18.91 10.43
CA PRO A 657 -40.99 -19.98 10.08
C PRO A 657 -40.71 -20.07 8.57
N GLY A 658 -39.61 -20.72 8.20
CA GLY A 658 -39.24 -20.93 6.80
C GLY A 658 -40.35 -21.62 6.00
N GLY A 659 -40.61 -21.12 4.78
CA GLY A 659 -41.68 -21.61 3.90
C GLY A 659 -43.03 -20.88 4.03
N TYR A 660 -43.25 -20.08 5.07
CA TYR A 660 -44.55 -19.46 5.37
C TYR A 660 -44.70 -18.00 4.88
N CYS A 661 -44.07 -17.62 3.77
CA CYS A 661 -44.07 -16.24 3.27
C CYS A 661 -45.48 -15.68 2.99
N ALA A 662 -46.37 -16.49 2.42
CA ALA A 662 -47.77 -16.12 2.20
C ALA A 662 -48.52 -15.86 3.51
N MET A 663 -48.29 -16.68 4.55
CA MET A 663 -48.88 -16.47 5.88
C MET A 663 -48.41 -15.17 6.52
N TRP A 664 -47.13 -14.80 6.34
CA TRP A 664 -46.63 -13.49 6.81
C TRP A 664 -47.32 -12.33 6.09
N VAL A 665 -47.43 -12.39 4.77
CA VAL A 665 -48.11 -11.37 3.95
C VAL A 665 -49.58 -11.22 4.35
N THR A 666 -50.28 -12.32 4.58
CA THR A 666 -51.66 -12.31 5.09
C THR A 666 -51.75 -11.73 6.49
N ASN A 667 -50.83 -12.08 7.40
CA ASN A 667 -50.80 -11.51 8.74
C ASN A 667 -50.60 -9.99 8.69
N VAL A 668 -49.72 -9.47 7.83
CA VAL A 668 -49.53 -8.02 7.63
C VAL A 668 -50.83 -7.33 7.20
N VAL A 669 -51.54 -7.87 6.21
CA VAL A 669 -52.79 -7.27 5.69
C VAL A 669 -53.94 -7.38 6.70
N SER A 670 -54.02 -8.49 7.44
CA SER A 670 -54.98 -8.69 8.53
C SER A 670 -54.72 -7.75 9.71
N ASN A 671 -53.46 -7.60 10.14
CA ASN A 671 -53.03 -6.68 11.21
C ASN A 671 -53.26 -5.20 10.82
N ALA A 672 -53.28 -4.89 9.52
CA ALA A 672 -53.61 -3.55 9.01
C ALA A 672 -55.13 -3.28 8.89
N GLY A 673 -55.98 -4.26 9.23
CA GLY A 673 -57.44 -4.14 9.27
C GLY A 673 -58.19 -4.54 8.00
N TYR A 674 -57.54 -5.20 7.03
CA TYR A 674 -58.12 -5.51 5.71
C TYR A 674 -58.52 -6.98 5.53
N GLY A 675 -58.65 -7.74 6.63
CA GLY A 675 -59.06 -9.14 6.60
C GLY A 675 -57.94 -10.14 6.31
N HIS A 676 -58.30 -11.42 6.33
CA HIS A 676 -57.39 -12.55 6.28
C HIS A 676 -57.62 -13.41 5.02
N TYR A 677 -56.54 -13.81 4.35
CA TYR A 677 -56.57 -14.50 3.05
C TYR A 677 -55.71 -15.76 3.08
N SER A 678 -56.34 -16.92 2.92
CA SER A 678 -55.65 -18.21 2.87
C SER A 678 -55.11 -18.52 1.47
N GLY A 679 -53.94 -19.17 1.41
CA GLY A 679 -53.31 -19.67 0.19
C GLY A 679 -51.79 -19.71 0.34
N ASP A 680 -51.12 -20.39 -0.59
CA ASP A 680 -49.67 -20.28 -0.75
C ASP A 680 -49.30 -19.13 -1.73
N ALA A 681 -48.01 -18.91 -2.01
CA ALA A 681 -47.60 -17.81 -2.88
C ALA A 681 -47.96 -18.02 -4.37
N CYS A 682 -48.17 -19.26 -4.79
CA CYS A 682 -48.69 -19.63 -6.11
C CYS A 682 -50.20 -19.33 -6.21
N ASP A 683 -50.97 -19.61 -5.16
CA ASP A 683 -52.37 -19.15 -5.04
C ASP A 683 -52.45 -17.62 -5.11
N LEU A 684 -51.71 -16.91 -4.24
CA LEU A 684 -51.76 -15.45 -4.18
C LEU A 684 -51.32 -14.80 -5.50
N TYR A 685 -50.30 -15.35 -6.16
CA TYR A 685 -49.86 -14.92 -7.50
C TYR A 685 -50.96 -15.10 -8.55
N ARG A 686 -51.69 -16.23 -8.53
CA ARG A 686 -52.76 -16.52 -9.51
C ARG A 686 -54.01 -15.69 -9.26
N SER A 687 -54.40 -15.51 -8.00
CA SER A 687 -55.66 -14.86 -7.62
C SER A 687 -55.61 -13.34 -7.58
N TYR A 688 -54.44 -12.74 -7.29
CA TYR A 688 -54.36 -11.30 -6.96
C TYR A 688 -53.28 -10.53 -7.73
N CYS A 689 -52.26 -11.19 -8.29
CA CYS A 689 -51.18 -10.51 -9.02
C CYS A 689 -51.46 -10.44 -10.53
N THR A 690 -52.01 -9.31 -10.99
CA THR A 690 -52.44 -9.13 -12.38
C THR A 690 -51.43 -8.38 -13.26
N SER A 691 -50.55 -7.55 -12.69
CA SER A 691 -49.65 -6.66 -13.46
C SER A 691 -48.18 -7.05 -13.34
N SER A 692 -47.41 -6.77 -14.39
CA SER A 692 -45.93 -6.71 -14.39
C SER A 692 -45.41 -5.32 -14.81
N ASP A 693 -46.25 -4.29 -14.84
CA ASP A 693 -45.85 -2.91 -15.14
C ASP A 693 -45.40 -2.18 -13.87
N LEU A 694 -44.13 -1.75 -13.84
CA LEU A 694 -43.51 -1.10 -12.69
C LEU A 694 -44.16 0.23 -12.33
N LYS A 695 -44.83 0.91 -13.28
CA LYS A 695 -45.57 2.15 -13.03
C LYS A 695 -46.90 1.90 -12.29
N GLN A 696 -47.38 0.66 -12.26
CA GLN A 696 -48.61 0.26 -11.56
C GLN A 696 -48.37 -0.28 -10.14
N LEU A 697 -47.11 -0.52 -9.76
CA LEU A 697 -46.74 -1.05 -8.45
C LEU A 697 -46.96 0.00 -7.33
N LYS A 698 -48.00 -0.20 -6.51
CA LYS A 698 -48.42 0.73 -5.46
C LYS A 698 -48.16 0.21 -4.05
N VAL A 699 -47.89 1.11 -3.09
CA VAL A 699 -47.59 0.76 -1.69
C VAL A 699 -48.69 -0.11 -1.09
N GLY A 700 -48.33 -1.23 -0.48
CA GLY A 700 -49.26 -2.23 0.05
C GLY A 700 -49.71 -3.30 -0.96
N MET A 701 -49.33 -3.21 -2.24
CA MET A 701 -49.45 -4.35 -3.16
C MET A 701 -48.53 -5.50 -2.74
N ILE A 702 -48.98 -6.72 -3.01
CA ILE A 702 -48.11 -7.90 -2.94
C ILE A 702 -47.28 -8.01 -4.22
N ILE A 703 -46.07 -8.56 -4.10
CA ILE A 703 -45.19 -8.95 -5.22
C ILE A 703 -44.95 -10.45 -5.07
N ALA A 704 -45.23 -11.22 -6.11
CA ALA A 704 -45.21 -12.69 -6.06
C ALA A 704 -44.62 -13.35 -7.32
N VAL A 705 -44.19 -14.60 -7.15
CA VAL A 705 -43.95 -15.59 -8.22
C VAL A 705 -44.64 -16.90 -7.84
N SER A 706 -45.15 -17.65 -8.82
CA SER A 706 -45.76 -18.97 -8.59
C SER A 706 -44.77 -20.13 -8.47
N THR A 707 -43.49 -19.93 -8.82
CA THR A 707 -42.43 -20.93 -8.71
C THR A 707 -41.05 -20.27 -8.83
N HIS A 708 -40.02 -20.80 -8.17
CA HIS A 708 -38.62 -20.38 -8.33
C HIS A 708 -37.66 -21.55 -8.05
N PRO A 709 -36.40 -21.53 -8.53
CA PRO A 709 -35.55 -22.72 -8.53
C PRO A 709 -34.80 -22.93 -7.20
N HIS A 710 -34.65 -21.89 -6.38
CA HIS A 710 -33.73 -21.86 -5.23
C HIS A 710 -34.05 -22.82 -4.08
N THR A 711 -35.28 -23.32 -3.96
CA THR A 711 -35.69 -24.18 -2.85
C THR A 711 -36.79 -25.16 -3.31
N TYR A 712 -36.86 -26.35 -2.70
CA TYR A 712 -37.88 -27.35 -3.05
C TYR A 712 -39.31 -26.89 -2.76
N ALA A 713 -39.53 -26.14 -1.67
CA ALA A 713 -40.83 -25.53 -1.41
C ALA A 713 -41.15 -24.42 -2.43
N GLY A 714 -40.16 -23.62 -2.81
CA GLY A 714 -40.31 -22.51 -3.74
C GLY A 714 -40.56 -22.93 -5.19
N SER A 715 -40.10 -24.11 -5.60
CA SER A 715 -40.38 -24.64 -6.95
C SER A 715 -41.83 -25.10 -7.11
N ILE A 716 -42.51 -25.46 -6.02
CA ILE A 716 -43.91 -25.89 -6.00
C ILE A 716 -44.86 -24.72 -5.67
N TYR A 717 -44.53 -23.97 -4.62
CA TYR A 717 -45.41 -22.99 -3.97
C TYR A 717 -45.03 -21.52 -4.23
N GLY A 718 -43.90 -21.26 -4.89
CA GLY A 718 -43.46 -19.91 -5.21
C GLY A 718 -42.98 -19.10 -4.00
N HIS A 719 -43.03 -17.76 -4.12
CA HIS A 719 -42.65 -16.83 -3.04
C HIS A 719 -43.36 -15.48 -3.18
N VAL A 720 -43.58 -14.78 -2.05
CA VAL A 720 -44.36 -13.53 -1.99
C VAL A 720 -43.86 -12.58 -0.89
N GLY A 721 -43.99 -11.28 -1.13
CA GLY A 721 -43.78 -10.21 -0.14
C GLY A 721 -44.68 -8.99 -0.42
N ILE A 722 -44.48 -7.90 0.32
CA ILE A 722 -45.27 -6.65 0.20
C ILE A 722 -44.37 -5.47 -0.19
N TYR A 723 -44.81 -4.69 -1.16
CA TYR A 723 -44.16 -3.46 -1.59
C TYR A 723 -44.39 -2.31 -0.60
N ILE A 724 -43.32 -1.67 -0.14
CA ILE A 724 -43.35 -0.66 0.94
C ILE A 724 -43.04 0.77 0.47
N GLY A 725 -42.88 0.99 -0.83
CA GLY A 725 -42.55 2.28 -1.44
C GLY A 725 -41.07 2.43 -1.80
N ASN A 726 -40.75 3.46 -2.59
CA ASN A 726 -39.38 3.82 -3.02
C ASN A 726 -38.57 2.64 -3.60
N GLY A 727 -39.18 1.79 -4.44
CA GLY A 727 -38.50 0.63 -5.01
C GLY A 727 -38.07 -0.46 -4.01
N LEU A 728 -38.59 -0.42 -2.78
CA LEU A 728 -38.31 -1.40 -1.72
C LEU A 728 -39.54 -2.28 -1.43
N MET A 729 -39.27 -3.52 -1.05
CA MET A 729 -40.28 -4.44 -0.52
C MET A 729 -39.76 -5.14 0.74
N ARG A 730 -40.68 -5.77 1.49
CA ARG A 730 -40.38 -6.64 2.63
C ARG A 730 -40.97 -8.02 2.40
N ASP A 731 -40.22 -9.04 2.79
CA ASP A 731 -40.63 -10.44 2.70
C ASP A 731 -40.10 -11.25 3.90
N SER A 732 -40.87 -12.27 4.29
CA SER A 732 -40.50 -13.22 5.34
C SER A 732 -39.79 -14.41 4.71
N VAL A 733 -38.55 -14.66 5.14
CA VAL A 733 -37.69 -15.75 4.66
C VAL A 733 -37.00 -16.41 5.85
N TYR A 734 -37.06 -17.74 5.94
CA TYR A 734 -36.27 -18.55 6.89
C TYR A 734 -36.22 -18.04 8.35
N GLY A 735 -37.35 -17.57 8.89
CA GLY A 735 -37.43 -17.12 10.29
C GLY A 735 -37.12 -15.64 10.52
N TYR A 736 -36.84 -14.83 9.49
CA TYR A 736 -36.66 -13.39 9.59
C TYR A 736 -37.43 -12.61 8.52
N VAL A 737 -37.81 -11.36 8.82
CA VAL A 737 -38.32 -10.41 7.81
C VAL A 737 -37.15 -9.57 7.33
N ARG A 738 -36.91 -9.54 6.03
CA ARG A 738 -35.91 -8.63 5.42
C ARG A 738 -36.58 -7.48 4.68
N GLN A 739 -35.77 -6.50 4.34
CA GLN A 739 -36.09 -5.45 3.39
C GLN A 739 -35.11 -5.56 2.22
N ILE A 740 -35.62 -5.51 0.99
CA ILE A 740 -34.85 -5.76 -0.23
C ILE A 740 -35.38 -4.86 -1.35
N SER A 741 -34.54 -4.54 -2.34
CA SER A 741 -35.03 -3.81 -3.51
C SER A 741 -35.93 -4.71 -4.38
N VAL A 742 -36.93 -4.11 -5.01
CA VAL A 742 -37.80 -4.81 -5.96
C VAL A 742 -36.98 -5.32 -7.15
N LYS A 743 -35.94 -4.59 -7.57
CA LYS A 743 -35.00 -5.04 -8.62
C LYS A 743 -34.34 -6.36 -8.24
N ASP A 744 -33.75 -6.45 -7.06
CA ASP A 744 -32.95 -7.61 -6.65
C ASP A 744 -33.87 -8.81 -6.30
N TRP A 745 -35.06 -8.53 -5.76
CA TRP A 745 -36.09 -9.55 -5.57
C TRP A 745 -36.59 -10.12 -6.91
N ILE A 746 -36.85 -9.26 -7.91
CA ILE A 746 -37.24 -9.69 -9.27
C ILE A 746 -36.11 -10.49 -9.94
N ALA A 747 -34.86 -10.04 -9.81
CA ALA A 747 -33.70 -10.74 -10.38
C ALA A 747 -33.47 -12.12 -9.74
N TYR A 748 -33.72 -12.26 -8.44
CA TYR A 748 -33.59 -13.53 -7.73
C TYR A 748 -34.79 -14.46 -8.00
N TYR A 749 -36.01 -14.04 -7.69
CA TYR A 749 -37.20 -14.91 -7.74
C TYR A 749 -37.79 -15.07 -9.15
N GLY A 750 -37.61 -14.09 -10.04
CA GLY A 750 -38.17 -14.08 -11.39
C GLY A 750 -37.53 -15.05 -12.39
N ALA A 751 -36.57 -15.87 -11.95
CA ALA A 751 -35.79 -16.77 -12.80
C ALA A 751 -36.60 -17.87 -13.50
N THR A 752 -37.77 -18.25 -12.98
CA THR A 752 -38.62 -19.31 -13.55
C THR A 752 -39.95 -18.78 -14.11
N VAL A 753 -40.56 -17.77 -13.47
CA VAL A 753 -41.76 -17.09 -13.96
C VAL A 753 -41.65 -15.59 -13.76
N ARG A 754 -42.18 -14.81 -14.71
CA ARG A 754 -42.17 -13.35 -14.62
C ARG A 754 -42.93 -12.88 -13.36
N PRO A 755 -42.29 -12.13 -12.45
CA PRO A 755 -42.97 -11.60 -11.28
C PRO A 755 -44.19 -10.75 -11.63
N LYS A 756 -45.17 -10.77 -10.73
CA LYS A 756 -46.38 -9.96 -10.82
C LYS A 756 -46.76 -9.35 -9.49
N TRP A 757 -47.56 -8.30 -9.54
CA TRP A 757 -48.10 -7.59 -8.38
C TRP A 757 -49.58 -7.26 -8.54
N GLY A 758 -50.21 -6.99 -7.40
CA GLY A 758 -51.58 -6.54 -7.30
C GLY A 758 -52.04 -6.46 -5.84
N TRP A 759 -53.34 -6.34 -5.65
CA TRP A 759 -53.95 -6.13 -4.33
C TRP A 759 -54.43 -7.44 -3.73
N LEU A 760 -53.88 -7.82 -2.57
CA LEU A 760 -54.37 -8.98 -1.81
C LEU A 760 -55.88 -8.81 -1.54
N GLY A 761 -56.66 -9.88 -1.77
CA GLY A 761 -58.12 -9.82 -1.63
C GLY A 761 -58.84 -8.93 -2.66
N ASN A 762 -58.14 -8.43 -3.68
CA ASN A 762 -58.60 -7.37 -4.59
C ASN A 762 -58.92 -6.02 -3.91
N ILE A 763 -58.51 -5.81 -2.65
CA ILE A 763 -58.74 -4.54 -1.92
C ILE A 763 -57.78 -3.47 -2.44
N LYS A 764 -58.26 -2.62 -3.35
CA LYS A 764 -57.55 -1.41 -3.78
C LYS A 764 -57.40 -0.47 -2.57
N LEU A 765 -56.17 -0.31 -2.08
CA LEU A 765 -55.85 0.65 -1.02
C LEU A 765 -55.69 2.08 -1.53
N ALA A 766 -55.71 2.29 -2.86
CA ALA A 766 -55.38 3.52 -3.55
C ALA A 766 -56.58 4.09 -4.32
#